data_AF-A0A936Z462-F1
#
_entry.id   AF-A0A936Z462-F1
#
_cell.length_a   1.000
_cell.length_b   1.000
_cell.length_c   1.000
_cell.angle_alpha   90.00
_cell.angle_beta   90.00
_cell.angle_gamma   90.00
#
_symmetry.space_group_name_H-M   'P 1'
#
loop_
_entity.id
_entity.type
_entity.pdbx_description
1 polymer ?
#
loop_
_entity_poly.entity_id
_entity_poly.type
_entity_poly.pdbx_seq_one_letter_code
_entity_poly.pdbx_strand_id
1 'polypeptide(L)'
;MTTVKANLLSASQWRVLSLGGEVTAVDMSKGAPVISFKVTDAAGTPVSGLAQKNAAGAYPNFSFGIAKLMPATAGAPSRWVNYNVFGATPVADKPPVLMFPEPENSGSMVDNGDGSYVYTFGVDITKVKSYVDAGAFSATSIKADLDDLSYNPSLPHRVIVAIGGKMPDATTLLKGSANFTYDFVPATGKPTTDVDPQRLIVTTASCNSCHSNLSLHANMLPVMHDTKMCVVCHTDQVKFGSGESVPASGNTLVPAGKYAAYGATMKVMDRAVGVFPNMVHKIHMGQKLYYKGYNQFGVKYNEITYPQSQTNCVKCHDGSATAANPTPQGDNWKTKPSRVACGACHDGINFATGLGKTVTGKFDAYGHVGGAQADDTRCAQCHSAAAIEKIYHVTVDRTGSADRGGYPINTAPNVPTPGLPAGMGPAIPLASQLGNLPSGVYKINLEIAKATVTGASGAKHLNVTYRILKDGSPVTLNPSGFLIDGVDGSPSIMVAYAVPQDGITEPADWNFVQDLGGGVTVKNIRDGVGGNAQTGPDANGFYTATLALVIPDNAKMVTASLGVSYQGFVQTNLATYPKGIRLREPAFVIKTAEGYTPRRQIVSKDKCNSCHGQLGVEPSFHSGARNNGEGCAACHTANYSTGHGGPGDKGGGWNVSEKNMVHSIHASGKREQAFNWMATADNPNGFKEVTYPGVLSNCEQCHVPGSYDFSAAANKAAVPNLLWSTDANKNMTNPDAATLGLSPWVTTLGLGLIDYSTSPNANLVSSPISSACFGCHDSKAAVGHIQGNGGTLYKQASSVAVGADRAKGFAVTETCLVCHGTGRAADIKAMHAK
;
A
#
# COMPACT_ATOMS: atom_id res chain seq x y z
N MET A 1 22.07 1.68 -40.08
CA MET A 1 21.14 2.25 -39.08
C MET A 1 21.96 3.15 -38.16
N THR A 2 21.41 4.28 -37.73
CA THR A 2 22.13 5.25 -36.89
C THR A 2 22.15 4.74 -35.44
N THR A 3 23.31 4.34 -34.92
CA THR A 3 23.49 3.95 -33.52
C THR A 3 23.56 5.20 -32.62
N VAL A 4 22.88 5.19 -31.48
CA VAL A 4 23.04 6.21 -30.45
C VAL A 4 24.38 6.01 -29.75
N LYS A 5 25.27 7.02 -29.78
CA LYS A 5 26.55 6.98 -29.08
C LYS A 5 26.43 7.66 -27.72
N ALA A 6 26.21 6.88 -26.67
CA ALA A 6 25.89 7.37 -25.33
C ALA A 6 26.97 8.28 -24.74
N ASN A 7 28.25 8.00 -25.03
CA ASN A 7 29.40 8.81 -24.62
C ASN A 7 29.48 10.18 -25.33
N LEU A 8 28.67 10.44 -26.35
CA LEU A 8 28.62 11.71 -27.07
C LEU A 8 27.34 12.51 -26.78
N LEU A 9 26.46 12.00 -25.92
CA LEU A 9 25.22 12.69 -25.57
C LEU A 9 25.51 13.91 -24.69
N SER A 10 24.74 14.97 -24.87
CA SER A 10 24.70 16.07 -23.90
C SER A 10 24.06 15.63 -22.58
N ALA A 11 24.26 16.39 -21.50
CA ALA A 11 23.62 16.10 -20.22
C ALA A 11 22.08 16.07 -20.29
N SER A 12 21.47 16.90 -21.14
CA SER A 12 20.02 16.90 -21.34
C SER A 12 19.55 15.66 -22.11
N GLN A 13 20.31 15.23 -23.12
CA GLN A 13 20.03 14.00 -23.87
C GLN A 13 20.22 12.76 -23.00
N TRP A 14 21.29 12.70 -22.19
CA TRP A 14 21.53 11.61 -21.25
C TRP A 14 20.38 11.47 -20.25
N ARG A 15 19.92 12.59 -19.67
CA ARG A 15 18.86 12.57 -18.65
C ARG A 15 17.55 11.96 -19.16
N VAL A 16 17.25 12.12 -20.44
CA VAL A 16 16.02 11.59 -21.06
C VAL A 16 16.22 10.26 -21.79
N LEU A 17 17.46 9.76 -21.86
CA LEU A 17 17.74 8.45 -22.43
C LEU A 17 17.02 7.37 -21.59
N SER A 18 16.37 6.45 -22.28
CA SER A 18 15.72 5.28 -21.70
C SER A 18 16.30 4.06 -22.37
N LEU A 19 16.78 3.11 -21.58
CA LEU A 19 17.50 1.93 -22.06
C LEU A 19 16.60 0.70 -22.01
N GLY A 20 16.77 -0.17 -23.00
CA GLY A 20 16.21 -1.52 -23.10
C GLY A 20 17.25 -2.47 -23.69
N GLY A 21 16.88 -3.74 -23.88
CA GLY A 21 17.81 -4.74 -24.39
C GLY A 21 17.50 -6.17 -23.94
N GLU A 22 18.43 -7.07 -24.27
CA GLU A 22 18.33 -8.50 -23.96
C GLU A 22 19.71 -9.16 -23.94
N VAL A 23 19.83 -10.25 -23.19
CA VAL A 23 20.96 -11.17 -23.32
C VAL A 23 20.69 -12.09 -24.51
N THR A 24 21.67 -12.20 -25.41
CA THR A 24 21.54 -12.96 -26.66
C THR A 24 22.25 -14.32 -26.60
N ALA A 25 23.31 -14.44 -25.81
CA ALA A 25 24.03 -15.70 -25.63
C ALA A 25 24.85 -15.69 -24.33
N VAL A 26 25.10 -16.88 -23.79
CA VAL A 26 26.06 -17.11 -22.70
C VAL A 26 26.96 -18.29 -23.08
N ASP A 27 28.26 -18.07 -23.07
CA ASP A 27 29.29 -19.08 -23.28
C ASP A 27 30.00 -19.39 -21.95
N MET A 28 29.99 -20.67 -21.57
CA MET A 28 30.58 -21.20 -20.35
C MET A 28 31.81 -22.08 -20.60
N SER A 29 32.25 -22.21 -21.85
CA SER A 29 33.27 -23.17 -22.27
C SER A 29 34.69 -22.84 -21.76
N LYS A 30 34.94 -21.59 -21.35
CA LYS A 30 36.26 -21.06 -20.98
C LYS A 30 36.45 -20.83 -19.47
N GLY A 31 35.60 -21.42 -18.63
CA GLY A 31 35.65 -21.28 -17.17
C GLY A 31 35.04 -19.96 -16.66
N ALA A 32 35.63 -18.83 -17.06
CA ALA A 32 35.01 -17.51 -16.86
C ALA A 32 33.81 -17.35 -17.81
N PRO A 33 32.60 -17.06 -17.29
CA PRO A 33 31.42 -16.84 -18.13
C PRO A 33 31.62 -15.68 -19.12
N VAL A 34 31.14 -15.84 -20.35
CA VAL A 34 31.11 -14.80 -21.38
C VAL A 34 29.66 -14.55 -21.80
N ILE A 35 29.16 -13.33 -21.63
CA ILE A 35 27.79 -12.94 -21.99
C ILE A 35 27.82 -12.05 -23.23
N SER A 36 26.99 -12.36 -24.22
CA SER A 36 26.68 -11.46 -25.34
C SER A 36 25.29 -10.85 -25.15
N PHE A 37 25.16 -9.54 -25.26
CA PHE A 37 23.89 -8.84 -25.06
C PHE A 37 23.74 -7.62 -25.98
N LYS A 38 22.51 -7.14 -26.13
CA LYS A 38 22.18 -5.94 -26.92
C LYS A 38 21.57 -4.87 -26.03
N VAL A 39 21.83 -3.61 -26.37
CA VAL A 39 21.27 -2.44 -25.70
C VAL A 39 20.61 -1.55 -26.74
N THR A 40 19.38 -1.12 -26.45
CA THR A 40 18.61 -0.21 -27.29
C THR A 40 18.06 0.96 -26.47
N ASP A 41 17.63 2.02 -27.16
CA ASP A 41 16.77 3.04 -26.57
C ASP A 41 15.30 2.62 -26.57
N ALA A 42 14.41 3.49 -26.07
CA ALA A 42 12.96 3.26 -26.07
C ALA A 42 12.33 3.17 -27.48
N ALA A 43 13.00 3.67 -28.51
CA ALA A 43 12.57 3.55 -29.91
C ALA A 43 13.11 2.28 -30.58
N GLY A 44 13.89 1.45 -29.87
CA GLY A 44 14.55 0.27 -30.41
C GLY A 44 15.85 0.59 -31.17
N THR A 45 16.34 1.83 -31.10
CA THR A 45 17.61 2.22 -31.73
C THR A 45 18.77 1.63 -30.93
N PRO A 46 19.77 0.99 -31.56
CA PRO A 46 20.91 0.45 -30.82
C PRO A 46 21.71 1.54 -30.10
N VAL A 47 22.17 1.25 -28.88
CA VAL A 47 22.93 2.18 -28.03
C VAL A 47 24.33 1.63 -27.78
N SER A 48 25.35 2.42 -28.14
CA SER A 48 26.78 2.13 -27.94
C SER A 48 27.44 3.18 -27.02
N GLY A 49 28.71 3.00 -26.68
CA GLY A 49 29.52 3.97 -25.94
C GLY A 49 29.42 3.88 -24.42
N LEU A 50 28.75 2.87 -23.87
CA LEU A 50 28.56 2.72 -22.42
C LEU A 50 29.72 2.00 -21.72
N ALA A 51 30.56 1.26 -22.45
CA ALA A 51 31.66 0.44 -21.89
C ALA A 51 32.88 1.26 -21.45
N GLN A 52 32.67 2.29 -20.61
CA GLN A 52 33.72 3.15 -20.07
C GLN A 52 34.11 2.69 -18.66
N LYS A 53 35.40 2.54 -18.39
CA LYS A 53 35.90 2.24 -17.04
C LYS A 53 36.07 3.52 -16.22
N ASN A 54 35.72 3.48 -14.95
CA ASN A 54 36.11 4.51 -13.99
C ASN A 54 37.56 4.34 -13.53
N ALA A 55 38.05 5.25 -12.68
CA ALA A 55 39.41 5.20 -12.14
C ALA A 55 39.72 3.93 -11.32
N ALA A 56 38.71 3.23 -10.82
CA ALA A 56 38.85 1.95 -10.12
C ALA A 56 38.85 0.74 -11.07
N GLY A 57 38.81 0.95 -12.39
CA GLY A 57 38.83 -0.11 -13.40
C GLY A 57 37.49 -0.85 -13.56
N ALA A 58 36.40 -0.30 -13.01
CA ALA A 58 35.05 -0.85 -13.05
C ALA A 58 34.18 -0.13 -14.08
N TYR A 59 33.18 -0.82 -14.66
CA TYR A 59 32.17 -0.21 -15.54
C TYR A 59 31.02 0.36 -14.69
N PRO A 60 30.96 1.67 -14.42
CA PRO A 60 30.00 2.24 -13.47
C PRO A 60 28.56 2.22 -14.00
N ASN A 61 28.38 2.00 -15.30
CA ASN A 61 27.07 1.91 -15.94
C ASN A 61 26.51 0.49 -16.01
N PHE A 62 27.28 -0.50 -15.54
CA PHE A 62 26.91 -1.90 -15.64
C PHE A 62 27.06 -2.62 -14.30
N SER A 63 26.23 -3.64 -14.14
CA SER A 63 26.29 -4.56 -13.03
C SER A 63 25.89 -5.94 -13.51
N PHE A 64 26.71 -6.94 -13.23
CA PHE A 64 26.56 -8.32 -13.66
C PHE A 64 26.49 -9.27 -12.46
N GLY A 65 25.88 -10.43 -12.66
CA GLY A 65 25.86 -11.49 -11.66
C GLY A 65 25.48 -12.82 -12.28
N ILE A 66 25.91 -13.90 -11.64
CA ILE A 66 25.60 -15.26 -12.07
C ILE A 66 25.34 -16.16 -10.85
N ALA A 67 24.24 -16.89 -10.89
CA ALA A 67 23.85 -17.83 -9.84
C ALA A 67 23.34 -19.15 -10.42
N LYS A 68 23.51 -20.24 -9.66
CA LYS A 68 22.87 -21.53 -9.96
C LYS A 68 21.60 -21.72 -9.14
N LEU A 69 20.61 -22.41 -9.71
CA LEU A 69 19.42 -22.84 -9.00
C LEU A 69 19.67 -24.19 -8.36
N MET A 70 19.77 -24.21 -7.03
CA MET A 70 19.81 -25.45 -6.27
C MET A 70 18.39 -26.05 -6.22
N PRO A 71 18.23 -27.35 -6.52
CA PRO A 71 16.94 -28.01 -6.48
C PRO A 71 16.40 -28.06 -5.05
N ALA A 72 15.08 -28.24 -4.93
CA ALA A 72 14.48 -28.55 -3.64
C ALA A 72 14.99 -29.92 -3.16
N THR A 73 15.27 -30.05 -1.87
CA THR A 73 15.58 -31.31 -1.22
C THR A 73 14.43 -31.70 -0.29
N ALA A 74 14.48 -32.88 0.31
CA ALA A 74 13.46 -33.29 1.28
C ALA A 74 13.27 -32.26 2.41
N GLY A 75 14.32 -31.53 2.79
CA GLY A 75 14.32 -30.61 3.94
C GLY A 75 14.44 -29.13 3.64
N ALA A 76 14.41 -28.71 2.37
CA ALA A 76 14.48 -27.29 2.00
C ALA A 76 13.89 -27.02 0.60
N PRO A 77 13.24 -25.86 0.38
CA PRO A 77 12.82 -25.45 -0.96
C PRO A 77 14.02 -25.18 -1.89
N SER A 78 13.75 -25.08 -3.20
CA SER A 78 14.78 -24.63 -4.15
C SER A 78 15.31 -23.24 -3.78
N ARG A 79 16.54 -22.91 -4.16
CA ARG A 79 17.16 -21.62 -3.82
C ARG A 79 18.26 -21.24 -4.80
N TRP A 80 18.47 -19.95 -4.98
CA TRP A 80 19.59 -19.44 -5.78
C TRP A 80 20.86 -19.36 -4.93
N VAL A 81 21.99 -19.72 -5.52
CA VAL A 81 23.32 -19.60 -4.93
C VAL A 81 24.20 -18.82 -5.90
N ASN A 82 24.72 -17.67 -5.45
CA ASN A 82 25.53 -16.77 -6.25
C ASN A 82 27.00 -17.17 -6.20
N TYR A 83 27.68 -17.15 -7.35
CA TYR A 83 29.10 -17.48 -7.44
C TYR A 83 30.03 -16.34 -7.00
N ASN A 84 29.58 -15.09 -7.05
CA ASN A 84 30.38 -13.94 -6.62
C ASN A 84 30.19 -13.68 -5.13
N VAL A 85 31.10 -14.19 -4.31
CA VAL A 85 31.14 -14.03 -2.84
C VAL A 85 32.44 -13.37 -2.40
N PHE A 86 32.97 -12.46 -3.23
CA PHE A 86 34.30 -11.89 -3.08
C PHE A 86 34.26 -10.37 -3.07
N GLY A 87 35.05 -9.75 -2.17
CA GLY A 87 35.21 -8.29 -2.12
C GLY A 87 36.12 -7.73 -3.20
N ALA A 88 36.87 -8.60 -3.87
CA ALA A 88 37.64 -8.32 -5.07
C ALA A 88 37.82 -9.62 -5.85
N THR A 89 38.07 -9.52 -7.15
CA THR A 89 38.36 -10.70 -8.00
C THR A 89 39.48 -11.54 -7.38
N PRO A 90 39.24 -12.84 -7.07
CA PRO A 90 40.27 -13.70 -6.51
C PRO A 90 41.48 -13.81 -7.43
N VAL A 91 42.67 -13.80 -6.83
CA VAL A 91 43.95 -13.98 -7.51
C VAL A 91 44.56 -15.29 -7.05
N ALA A 92 45.15 -16.05 -7.98
CA ALA A 92 45.89 -17.26 -7.63
C ALA A 92 46.95 -16.95 -6.55
N ASP A 93 47.15 -17.89 -5.64
CA ASP A 93 48.16 -17.84 -4.56
C ASP A 93 47.98 -16.69 -3.54
N LYS A 94 46.85 -15.97 -3.57
CA LYS A 94 46.47 -15.00 -2.54
C LYS A 94 45.20 -15.46 -1.81
N PRO A 95 45.16 -15.35 -0.47
CA PRO A 95 43.92 -15.60 0.26
C PRO A 95 42.80 -14.67 -0.25
N PRO A 96 41.62 -15.20 -0.64
CA PRO A 96 40.55 -14.37 -1.13
C PRO A 96 39.86 -13.61 0.01
N VAL A 97 39.40 -12.40 -0.31
CA VAL A 97 38.56 -11.61 0.60
C VAL A 97 37.11 -12.04 0.39
N LEU A 98 36.60 -12.87 1.29
CA LEU A 98 35.22 -13.36 1.24
C LEU A 98 34.22 -12.33 1.78
N MET A 99 33.05 -12.28 1.15
CA MET A 99 31.90 -11.50 1.60
C MET A 99 30.58 -12.12 1.12
N PHE A 100 29.46 -11.54 1.52
CA PHE A 100 28.18 -11.92 0.95
C PHE A 100 28.04 -11.49 -0.53
N PRO A 101 27.04 -12.00 -1.27
CA PRO A 101 26.92 -11.71 -2.70
C PRO A 101 26.73 -10.24 -3.05
N GLU A 102 27.53 -9.76 -3.99
CA GLU A 102 27.42 -8.45 -4.63
C GLU A 102 27.49 -8.63 -6.15
N PRO A 103 26.95 -7.71 -6.95
CA PRO A 103 27.20 -7.72 -8.38
C PRO A 103 28.66 -7.41 -8.71
N GLU A 104 29.11 -7.85 -9.88
CA GLU A 104 30.43 -7.50 -10.41
C GLU A 104 30.33 -6.56 -11.61
N ASN A 105 31.37 -5.77 -11.82
CA ASN A 105 31.53 -4.89 -12.98
C ASN A 105 33.00 -4.62 -13.33
N SER A 106 33.91 -5.46 -12.85
CA SER A 106 35.36 -5.29 -12.99
C SER A 106 35.98 -6.15 -14.10
N GLY A 107 35.19 -7.00 -14.76
CA GLY A 107 35.64 -7.88 -15.85
C GLY A 107 36.10 -7.13 -17.10
N SER A 108 36.08 -7.83 -18.24
CA SER A 108 36.41 -7.24 -19.54
C SER A 108 35.16 -7.12 -20.41
N MET A 109 35.05 -6.03 -21.16
CA MET A 109 33.89 -5.74 -22.00
C MET A 109 34.35 -5.27 -23.37
N VAL A 110 33.68 -5.76 -24.41
CA VAL A 110 33.79 -5.25 -25.78
C VAL A 110 32.47 -4.59 -26.14
N ASP A 111 32.53 -3.34 -26.59
CA ASP A 111 31.44 -2.62 -27.25
C ASP A 111 31.68 -2.68 -28.76
N ASN A 112 30.79 -3.35 -29.49
CA ASN A 112 30.96 -3.55 -30.93
C ASN A 112 30.55 -2.30 -31.75
N GLY A 113 30.06 -1.24 -31.10
CA GLY A 113 29.66 0.03 -31.75
C GLY A 113 28.32 -0.04 -32.50
N ASP A 114 27.66 -1.19 -32.53
CA ASP A 114 26.36 -1.43 -33.13
C ASP A 114 25.25 -1.67 -32.10
N GLY A 115 25.55 -1.41 -30.82
CA GLY A 115 24.70 -1.67 -29.66
C GLY A 115 24.75 -3.09 -29.12
N SER A 116 25.58 -3.97 -29.70
CA SER A 116 25.93 -5.26 -29.11
C SER A 116 27.20 -5.17 -28.26
N TYR A 117 27.21 -5.96 -27.19
CA TYR A 117 28.26 -6.00 -26.19
C TYR A 117 28.63 -7.45 -25.86
N VAL A 118 29.90 -7.66 -25.50
CA VAL A 118 30.39 -8.92 -24.95
C VAL A 118 31.08 -8.65 -23.62
N TYR A 119 30.59 -9.24 -22.53
CA TYR A 119 31.21 -9.15 -21.20
C TYR A 119 31.79 -10.49 -20.77
N THR A 120 33.04 -10.51 -20.33
CA THR A 120 33.69 -11.66 -19.70
C THR A 120 33.86 -11.36 -18.21
N PHE A 121 33.34 -12.25 -17.36
CA PHE A 121 33.41 -12.13 -15.90
C PHE A 121 34.86 -12.13 -15.42
N GLY A 122 35.11 -11.41 -14.33
CA GLY A 122 36.40 -11.43 -13.66
C GLY A 122 36.67 -12.77 -12.96
N VAL A 123 35.62 -13.46 -12.52
CA VAL A 123 35.70 -14.70 -11.75
C VAL A 123 35.47 -15.92 -12.65
N ASP A 124 36.40 -16.87 -12.60
CA ASP A 124 36.21 -18.22 -13.14
C ASP A 124 35.32 -19.04 -12.18
N ILE A 125 34.06 -19.23 -12.55
CA ILE A 125 33.06 -19.85 -11.67
C ILE A 125 33.38 -21.31 -11.35
N THR A 126 34.18 -21.97 -12.19
CA THR A 126 34.59 -23.37 -11.98
C THR A 126 35.58 -23.51 -10.82
N LYS A 127 36.26 -22.42 -10.45
CA LYS A 127 37.27 -22.37 -9.38
C LYS A 127 36.75 -21.77 -8.08
N VAL A 128 35.54 -21.20 -8.05
CA VAL A 128 34.97 -20.51 -6.87
C VAL A 128 35.05 -21.36 -5.61
N LYS A 129 34.67 -22.64 -5.69
CA LYS A 129 34.79 -23.57 -4.55
C LYS A 129 36.23 -23.62 -4.00
N SER A 130 37.22 -23.74 -4.88
CA SER A 130 38.64 -23.80 -4.46
C SER A 130 39.10 -22.50 -3.81
N TYR A 131 38.67 -21.34 -4.32
CA TYR A 131 38.96 -20.06 -3.69
C TYR A 131 38.33 -19.97 -2.30
N VAL A 132 37.05 -20.31 -2.15
CA VAL A 132 36.37 -20.28 -0.85
C VAL A 132 37.00 -21.27 0.13
N ASP A 133 37.40 -22.46 -0.33
CA ASP A 133 38.11 -23.43 0.50
C ASP A 133 39.44 -22.89 1.05
N ALA A 134 40.11 -21.99 0.32
CA ALA A 134 41.35 -21.31 0.72
C ALA A 134 41.11 -20.01 1.52
N GLY A 135 39.85 -19.60 1.73
CA GLY A 135 39.49 -18.40 2.47
C GLY A 135 39.65 -18.53 3.99
N ALA A 136 39.69 -17.38 4.66
CA ALA A 136 39.70 -17.31 6.13
C ALA A 136 38.27 -17.31 6.70
N PHE A 137 38.06 -18.05 7.79
CA PHE A 137 36.77 -18.17 8.49
C PHE A 137 36.90 -17.81 9.96
N SER A 138 35.79 -17.42 10.58
CA SER A 138 35.72 -17.02 11.99
C SER A 138 34.39 -17.42 12.61
N ALA A 139 34.17 -17.10 13.89
CA ALA A 139 32.91 -17.36 14.57
C ALA A 139 31.69 -16.70 13.89
N THR A 140 31.89 -15.64 13.11
CA THR A 140 30.83 -14.94 12.37
C THR A 140 30.95 -15.08 10.85
N SER A 141 32.14 -15.44 10.35
CA SER A 141 32.38 -15.72 8.92
C SER A 141 32.37 -17.23 8.74
N ILE A 142 31.18 -17.83 8.70
CA ILE A 142 30.99 -19.28 8.66
C ILE A 142 30.92 -19.75 7.22
N LYS A 143 31.74 -20.75 6.87
CA LYS A 143 31.79 -21.30 5.50
C LYS A 143 30.44 -21.78 4.99
N ALA A 144 29.65 -22.44 5.85
CA ALA A 144 28.35 -22.98 5.50
C ALA A 144 27.34 -21.90 5.07
N ASP A 145 27.51 -20.64 5.52
CA ASP A 145 26.64 -19.54 5.10
C ASP A 145 26.81 -19.22 3.61
N LEU A 146 27.96 -19.54 3.01
CA LEU A 146 28.20 -19.32 1.57
C LEU A 146 27.57 -20.39 0.66
N ASP A 147 26.97 -21.43 1.25
CA ASP A 147 26.34 -22.56 0.56
C ASP A 147 27.31 -23.36 -0.34
N ASP A 148 26.79 -24.31 -1.11
CA ASP A 148 27.56 -25.09 -2.06
C ASP A 148 27.89 -24.27 -3.32
N LEU A 149 29.15 -23.84 -3.43
CA LEU A 149 29.68 -23.09 -4.57
C LEU A 149 30.36 -23.97 -5.64
N SER A 150 30.14 -25.29 -5.62
CA SER A 150 30.60 -26.16 -6.71
C SER A 150 29.93 -25.78 -8.03
N TYR A 151 30.71 -25.79 -9.12
CA TYR A 151 30.14 -25.65 -10.46
C TYR A 151 29.44 -26.95 -10.87
N ASN A 152 28.19 -26.83 -11.31
CA ASN A 152 27.44 -27.95 -11.85
C ASN A 152 26.75 -27.53 -13.16
N PRO A 153 27.24 -27.95 -14.33
CA PRO A 153 26.71 -27.52 -15.62
C PRO A 153 25.30 -28.07 -15.91
N SER A 154 24.84 -29.07 -15.18
CA SER A 154 23.52 -29.68 -15.38
C SER A 154 22.39 -28.92 -14.67
N LEU A 155 22.72 -27.98 -13.79
CA LEU A 155 21.73 -27.16 -13.09
C LEU A 155 21.43 -25.87 -13.86
N PRO A 156 20.18 -25.39 -13.82
CA PRO A 156 19.84 -24.07 -14.34
C PRO A 156 20.70 -22.97 -13.71
N HIS A 157 21.18 -22.06 -14.55
CA HIS A 157 21.90 -20.85 -14.17
C HIS A 157 21.11 -19.63 -14.60
N ARG A 158 21.21 -18.55 -13.82
CA ARG A 158 20.70 -17.23 -14.17
C ARG A 158 21.85 -16.24 -14.25
N VAL A 159 21.93 -15.55 -15.38
CA VAL A 159 22.74 -14.35 -15.55
C VAL A 159 21.85 -13.12 -15.40
N ILE A 160 22.38 -12.09 -14.76
CA ILE A 160 21.74 -10.77 -14.64
C ILE A 160 22.62 -9.70 -15.29
N VAL A 161 21.99 -8.73 -15.95
CA VAL A 161 22.63 -7.53 -16.48
C VAL A 161 21.77 -6.34 -16.11
N ALA A 162 22.32 -5.41 -15.35
CA ALA A 162 21.69 -4.12 -15.11
C ALA A 162 22.52 -3.02 -15.78
N ILE A 163 21.82 -2.07 -16.40
CA ILE A 163 22.43 -0.97 -17.16
C ILE A 163 21.78 0.35 -16.77
N GLY A 164 22.57 1.37 -16.50
CA GLY A 164 22.06 2.71 -16.19
C GLY A 164 23.06 3.54 -15.39
N GLY A 165 22.57 4.53 -14.66
CA GLY A 165 23.41 5.32 -13.75
C GLY A 165 23.96 6.62 -14.34
N LYS A 166 25.15 7.02 -13.87
CA LYS A 166 25.72 8.34 -14.20
C LYS A 166 26.25 8.37 -15.61
N MET A 167 26.10 9.52 -16.27
CA MET A 167 26.87 9.83 -17.47
C MET A 167 28.36 9.65 -17.16
N PRO A 168 29.14 8.99 -18.04
CA PRO A 168 30.58 8.94 -17.91
C PRO A 168 31.10 10.36 -17.64
N ASP A 169 31.97 10.51 -16.63
CA ASP A 169 32.70 11.74 -16.34
C ASP A 169 31.85 12.91 -15.77
N ALA A 170 30.55 12.69 -15.55
CA ALA A 170 29.63 13.71 -15.05
C ALA A 170 28.76 13.20 -13.89
N THR A 171 28.06 14.13 -13.24
CA THR A 171 27.14 13.82 -12.13
C THR A 171 25.70 13.55 -12.59
N THR A 172 25.41 13.76 -13.88
CA THR A 172 24.06 13.60 -14.45
C THR A 172 23.63 12.14 -14.43
N LEU A 173 22.50 11.85 -13.80
CA LEU A 173 21.90 10.51 -13.75
C LEU A 173 20.96 10.26 -14.93
N LEU A 174 20.99 9.03 -15.43
CA LEU A 174 19.95 8.47 -16.28
C LEU A 174 18.62 8.37 -15.49
N LYS A 175 17.48 8.63 -16.11
CA LYS A 175 16.15 8.60 -15.44
C LYS A 175 15.74 7.21 -14.90
N GLY A 176 16.41 6.15 -15.31
CA GLY A 176 16.14 4.80 -14.83
C GLY A 176 17.27 3.83 -15.14
N SER A 177 16.95 2.54 -15.12
CA SER A 177 17.86 1.46 -15.49
C SER A 177 17.13 0.40 -16.31
N ALA A 178 17.87 -0.27 -17.19
CA ALA A 178 17.41 -1.49 -17.85
C ALA A 178 17.89 -2.70 -17.04
N ASN A 179 17.04 -3.71 -16.86
CA ASN A 179 17.36 -4.93 -16.12
C ASN A 179 17.02 -6.13 -16.99
N PHE A 180 18.01 -6.98 -17.25
CA PHE A 180 17.86 -8.19 -18.07
C PHE A 180 18.23 -9.41 -17.25
N THR A 181 17.50 -10.50 -17.49
CA THR A 181 17.82 -11.81 -16.92
C THR A 181 17.81 -12.86 -18.02
N TYR A 182 18.68 -13.86 -17.89
CA TYR A 182 18.76 -14.97 -18.83
C TYR A 182 19.00 -16.27 -18.08
N ASP A 183 18.04 -17.19 -18.21
CA ASP A 183 18.08 -18.50 -17.58
C ASP A 183 18.46 -19.56 -18.61
N PHE A 184 19.44 -20.39 -18.29
CA PHE A 184 19.98 -21.39 -19.20
C PHE A 184 20.58 -22.60 -18.47
N VAL A 185 20.78 -23.70 -19.19
CA VAL A 185 21.48 -24.88 -18.67
C VAL A 185 22.85 -24.99 -19.35
N PRO A 186 23.97 -24.78 -18.62
CA PRO A 186 25.31 -24.76 -19.23
C PRO A 186 25.66 -26.02 -20.03
N ALA A 187 25.27 -27.21 -19.55
CA ALA A 187 25.56 -28.48 -20.20
C ALA A 187 24.93 -28.61 -21.59
N THR A 188 23.80 -27.94 -21.84
CA THR A 188 23.11 -27.96 -23.13
C THR A 188 23.39 -26.71 -23.96
N GLY A 189 23.86 -25.63 -23.33
CA GLY A 189 24.04 -24.31 -23.95
C GLY A 189 22.73 -23.62 -24.33
N LYS A 190 21.58 -24.12 -23.85
CA LYS A 190 20.25 -23.65 -24.25
C LYS A 190 19.54 -22.88 -23.14
N PRO A 191 18.64 -21.93 -23.48
CA PRO A 191 17.73 -21.33 -22.51
C PRO A 191 16.91 -22.40 -21.78
N THR A 192 16.56 -22.13 -20.52
CA THR A 192 15.63 -23.00 -19.79
C THR A 192 14.24 -22.97 -20.43
N THR A 193 13.56 -24.10 -20.35
CA THR A 193 12.17 -24.30 -20.76
C THR A 193 11.33 -24.69 -19.53
N ASP A 194 10.05 -24.96 -19.72
CA ASP A 194 9.13 -25.33 -18.63
C ASP A 194 9.40 -26.72 -18.03
N VAL A 195 10.18 -27.57 -18.71
CA VAL A 195 10.60 -28.86 -18.17
C VAL A 195 11.85 -28.76 -17.29
N ASP A 196 12.57 -27.65 -17.36
CA ASP A 196 13.74 -27.39 -16.52
C ASP A 196 13.31 -26.90 -15.13
N PRO A 197 14.10 -27.14 -14.07
CA PRO A 197 13.83 -26.56 -12.76
C PRO A 197 13.78 -25.03 -12.82
N GLN A 198 12.72 -24.42 -12.32
CA GLN A 198 12.53 -22.97 -12.28
C GLN A 198 12.35 -22.45 -10.84
N ARG A 199 12.47 -21.14 -10.65
CA ARG A 199 12.10 -20.43 -9.41
C ARG A 199 11.50 -19.05 -9.70
N LEU A 200 10.34 -19.06 -10.36
CA LEU A 200 9.50 -17.94 -10.73
C LEU A 200 8.23 -17.92 -9.84
N ILE A 201 8.35 -17.30 -8.67
CA ILE A 201 7.28 -17.31 -7.64
C ILE A 201 6.42 -16.03 -7.69
N VAL A 202 7.03 -14.87 -7.90
CA VAL A 202 6.33 -13.57 -8.00
C VAL A 202 6.85 -12.76 -9.19
N THR A 203 6.02 -11.88 -9.75
CA THR A 203 6.41 -10.93 -10.80
C THR A 203 6.63 -9.54 -10.20
N THR A 204 7.42 -8.69 -10.86
CA THR A 204 7.50 -7.26 -10.49
C THR A 204 6.14 -6.56 -10.62
N ALA A 205 5.29 -7.00 -11.55
CA ALA A 205 3.96 -6.42 -11.76
C ALA A 205 3.03 -6.60 -10.54
N SER A 206 3.13 -7.72 -9.81
CA SER A 206 2.35 -7.88 -8.57
C SER A 206 2.77 -6.87 -7.50
N CYS A 207 4.07 -6.56 -7.39
CA CYS A 207 4.59 -5.51 -6.50
C CYS A 207 4.15 -4.10 -6.94
N ASN A 208 4.26 -3.79 -8.23
CA ASN A 208 3.96 -2.46 -8.79
C ASN A 208 2.48 -2.08 -8.74
N SER A 209 1.60 -3.04 -8.43
CA SER A 209 0.21 -2.73 -8.08
C SER A 209 0.09 -1.76 -6.89
N CYS A 210 1.10 -1.70 -6.02
CA CYS A 210 1.22 -0.70 -4.95
C CYS A 210 2.41 0.26 -5.12
N HIS A 211 3.54 -0.21 -5.67
CA HIS A 211 4.80 0.54 -5.70
C HIS A 211 4.96 1.53 -6.86
N SER A 212 4.00 1.61 -7.80
CA SER A 212 4.11 2.32 -9.09
C SER A 212 5.26 1.81 -9.97
N ASN A 213 6.50 1.96 -9.51
CA ASN A 213 7.71 1.33 -10.04
C ASN A 213 8.67 1.01 -8.88
N LEU A 214 8.72 -0.24 -8.46
CA LEU A 214 9.66 -0.71 -7.44
C LEU A 214 11.09 -0.44 -7.94
N SER A 215 11.92 0.25 -7.16
CA SER A 215 13.28 0.59 -7.54
C SER A 215 14.13 0.69 -6.29
N LEU A 216 15.00 -0.29 -6.09
CA LEU A 216 15.84 -0.42 -4.89
C LEU A 216 17.31 -0.23 -5.24
N HIS A 217 18.12 0.10 -4.23
CA HIS A 217 19.53 0.42 -4.37
C HIS A 217 19.80 1.67 -5.23
N ALA A 218 19.01 2.75 -5.05
CA ALA A 218 19.23 4.02 -5.76
C ALA A 218 20.64 4.63 -5.55
N ASN A 219 21.34 4.22 -4.48
CA ASN A 219 22.72 4.57 -4.17
C ASN A 219 23.77 3.63 -4.80
N MET A 220 23.36 2.47 -5.33
CA MET A 220 24.22 1.53 -6.07
C MET A 220 23.71 1.46 -7.50
N LEU A 221 24.31 2.28 -8.37
CA LEU A 221 23.92 2.36 -9.77
C LEU A 221 24.64 1.27 -10.58
N PRO A 222 23.94 0.58 -11.51
CA PRO A 222 22.54 0.78 -11.90
C PRO A 222 21.51 0.26 -10.89
N VAL A 223 20.37 0.96 -10.79
CA VAL A 223 19.25 0.61 -9.89
C VAL A 223 18.62 -0.73 -10.30
N MET A 224 18.15 -1.50 -9.31
CA MET A 224 17.55 -2.82 -9.51
C MET A 224 16.04 -2.78 -9.24
N HIS A 225 15.23 -3.32 -10.17
CA HIS A 225 13.76 -3.34 -10.09
C HIS A 225 13.09 -4.67 -10.49
N ASP A 226 13.82 -5.60 -11.10
CA ASP A 226 13.29 -6.94 -11.45
C ASP A 226 13.44 -7.94 -10.29
N THR A 227 12.34 -8.59 -9.88
CA THR A 227 12.36 -9.65 -8.84
C THR A 227 13.26 -10.82 -9.23
N LYS A 228 13.39 -11.14 -10.52
CA LYS A 228 14.29 -12.18 -11.03
C LYS A 228 15.76 -11.86 -10.76
N MET A 229 16.09 -10.58 -10.67
CA MET A 229 17.43 -10.11 -10.37
C MET A 229 17.68 -10.02 -8.86
N CYS A 230 16.70 -9.55 -8.08
CA CYS A 230 16.82 -9.47 -6.63
C CYS A 230 17.24 -10.82 -6.01
N VAL A 231 16.64 -11.92 -6.47
CA VAL A 231 16.90 -13.27 -5.92
C VAL A 231 18.31 -13.80 -6.21
N VAL A 232 19.07 -13.16 -7.11
CA VAL A 232 20.47 -13.53 -7.39
C VAL A 232 21.41 -13.03 -6.29
N CYS A 233 21.10 -11.90 -5.64
CA CYS A 233 21.92 -11.37 -4.54
C CYS A 233 21.30 -11.62 -3.16
N HIS A 234 19.97 -11.53 -3.05
CA HIS A 234 19.22 -11.80 -1.82
C HIS A 234 19.05 -13.30 -1.55
N THR A 235 20.17 -14.01 -1.45
CA THR A 235 20.29 -15.44 -1.10
C THR A 235 20.55 -15.60 0.40
N ASP A 236 20.65 -16.83 0.92
CA ASP A 236 20.98 -17.05 2.36
C ASP A 236 22.41 -16.57 2.68
N GLN A 237 23.27 -16.46 1.66
CA GLN A 237 24.66 -16.03 1.76
C GLN A 237 24.82 -14.61 2.31
N VAL A 238 23.77 -13.79 2.29
CA VAL A 238 23.76 -12.43 2.87
C VAL A 238 24.03 -12.40 4.37
N LYS A 239 23.91 -13.53 5.09
CA LYS A 239 24.27 -13.59 6.51
C LYS A 239 25.77 -13.78 6.76
N PHE A 240 26.58 -14.05 5.74
CA PHE A 240 28.01 -14.29 5.92
C PHE A 240 28.73 -13.09 6.57
N GLY A 241 29.47 -13.36 7.64
CA GLY A 241 30.20 -12.35 8.42
C GLY A 241 29.39 -11.72 9.57
N SER A 242 28.10 -12.07 9.68
CA SER A 242 27.21 -11.53 10.72
C SER A 242 27.20 -12.38 11.99
N GLY A 243 26.99 -11.72 13.13
CA GLY A 243 26.63 -12.38 14.38
C GLY A 243 25.12 -12.49 14.53
N GLU A 244 24.70 -13.36 15.42
CA GLU A 244 23.28 -13.53 15.78
C GLU A 244 22.74 -12.24 16.41
N SER A 245 21.74 -11.63 15.79
CA SER A 245 21.11 -10.43 16.35
C SER A 245 20.08 -10.85 17.38
N VAL A 246 20.35 -10.56 18.65
CA VAL A 246 19.50 -10.96 19.78
C VAL A 246 19.16 -9.75 20.63
N PRO A 247 17.99 -9.74 21.30
CA PRO A 247 17.72 -8.71 22.30
C PRO A 247 18.62 -8.88 23.53
N ALA A 248 19.16 -7.78 24.03
CA ALA A 248 19.80 -7.75 25.35
C ALA A 248 18.75 -7.87 26.48
N SER A 249 17.58 -7.26 26.29
CA SER A 249 16.37 -7.41 27.11
C SER A 249 15.14 -7.07 26.26
N GLY A 250 13.96 -7.58 26.63
CA GLY A 250 12.73 -7.35 25.87
C GLY A 250 12.77 -7.97 24.46
N ASN A 251 12.31 -7.23 23.45
CA ASN A 251 12.21 -7.68 22.05
C ASN A 251 12.94 -6.78 21.05
N THR A 252 13.82 -5.89 21.49
CA THR A 252 14.58 -5.01 20.58
C THR A 252 15.90 -5.67 20.21
N LEU A 253 16.11 -5.96 18.93
CA LEU A 253 17.29 -6.65 18.43
C LEU A 253 18.53 -5.77 18.52
N VAL A 254 19.64 -6.37 18.95
CA VAL A 254 20.96 -5.75 18.93
C VAL A 254 21.80 -6.44 17.84
N PRO A 255 22.22 -5.71 16.80
CA PRO A 255 23.12 -6.24 15.76
C PRO A 255 24.44 -6.76 16.32
N ALA A 256 24.97 -7.82 15.71
CA ALA A 256 26.25 -8.42 16.10
C ALA A 256 27.12 -8.79 14.87
N GLY A 257 28.42 -9.00 15.10
CA GLY A 257 29.40 -9.34 14.08
C GLY A 257 29.84 -8.15 13.22
N LYS A 258 30.35 -8.43 12.01
CA LYS A 258 31.03 -7.44 11.14
C LYS A 258 30.17 -6.20 10.83
N TYR A 259 28.85 -6.37 10.75
CA TYR A 259 27.94 -5.31 10.33
C TYR A 259 27.26 -4.56 11.48
N ALA A 260 27.58 -4.89 12.73
CA ALA A 260 27.06 -4.18 13.90
C ALA A 260 27.49 -2.71 13.94
N ALA A 261 28.65 -2.38 13.38
CA ALA A 261 29.14 -1.01 13.23
C ALA A 261 28.22 -0.13 12.36
N TYR A 262 27.43 -0.75 11.46
CA TYR A 262 26.43 -0.07 10.64
C TYR A 262 25.01 -0.17 11.23
N GLY A 263 24.88 -0.76 12.43
CA GLY A 263 23.59 -1.06 13.05
C GLY A 263 22.76 -2.07 12.27
N ALA A 264 23.37 -2.92 11.43
CA ALA A 264 22.64 -3.77 10.48
C ALA A 264 22.27 -5.14 11.07
N THR A 265 20.97 -5.45 11.07
CA THR A 265 20.41 -6.75 11.43
C THR A 265 20.47 -7.71 10.25
N MET A 266 21.51 -8.55 10.19
CA MET A 266 21.74 -9.46 9.04
C MET A 266 21.29 -10.91 9.31
N LYS A 267 21.26 -11.34 10.58
CA LYS A 267 20.94 -12.71 10.98
C LYS A 267 20.11 -12.74 12.26
N VAL A 268 18.99 -13.46 12.22
CA VAL A 268 18.07 -13.69 13.35
C VAL A 268 17.62 -15.15 13.36
N MET A 269 17.86 -15.85 14.47
CA MET A 269 17.67 -17.28 14.68
C MET A 269 18.25 -18.10 13.54
N ASP A 270 19.54 -17.86 13.23
CA ASP A 270 20.31 -18.45 12.13
C ASP A 270 19.76 -18.23 10.70
N ARG A 271 18.70 -17.43 10.55
CA ARG A 271 18.12 -17.09 9.26
C ARG A 271 18.69 -15.78 8.77
N ALA A 272 19.11 -15.74 7.51
CA ALA A 272 19.45 -14.50 6.83
C ALA A 272 18.23 -13.57 6.80
N VAL A 273 18.35 -12.37 7.38
CA VAL A 273 17.27 -11.37 7.34
C VAL A 273 17.08 -10.85 5.92
N GLY A 274 18.17 -10.77 5.15
CA GLY A 274 18.19 -10.23 3.79
C GLY A 274 17.84 -11.21 2.68
N VAL A 275 17.62 -12.50 2.95
CA VAL A 275 17.21 -13.44 1.90
C VAL A 275 15.81 -13.09 1.42
N PHE A 276 15.57 -13.12 0.11
CA PHE A 276 14.41 -12.48 -0.53
C PHE A 276 13.05 -12.75 0.15
N PRO A 277 12.61 -14.01 0.40
CA PRO A 277 11.34 -14.27 1.09
C PRO A 277 11.31 -13.77 2.54
N ASN A 278 12.44 -13.78 3.24
CA ASN A 278 12.51 -13.31 4.63
C ASN A 278 12.43 -11.78 4.68
N MET A 279 13.20 -11.12 3.82
CA MET A 279 13.24 -9.66 3.70
C MET A 279 11.87 -9.09 3.32
N VAL A 280 11.29 -9.56 2.22
CA VAL A 280 10.04 -9.00 1.68
C VAL A 280 8.91 -9.20 2.68
N HIS A 281 8.75 -10.40 3.27
CA HIS A 281 7.71 -10.62 4.27
C HIS A 281 7.92 -9.78 5.53
N LYS A 282 9.15 -9.62 6.02
CA LYS A 282 9.44 -8.77 7.20
C LYS A 282 9.11 -7.30 6.95
N ILE A 283 9.49 -6.76 5.78
CA ILE A 283 9.15 -5.39 5.38
C ILE A 283 7.62 -5.18 5.44
N HIS A 284 6.83 -6.11 4.89
CA HIS A 284 5.37 -5.97 4.81
C HIS A 284 4.63 -6.40 6.10
N MET A 285 5.29 -7.14 6.99
CA MET A 285 4.81 -7.30 8.37
C MET A 285 4.98 -6.01 9.17
N GLY A 286 6.07 -5.30 8.93
CA GLY A 286 6.30 -3.94 9.40
C GLY A 286 6.14 -3.80 10.91
N GLN A 287 5.26 -2.90 11.33
CA GLN A 287 4.92 -2.66 12.73
C GLN A 287 4.39 -3.90 13.48
N LYS A 288 3.84 -4.90 12.78
CA LYS A 288 3.28 -6.13 13.38
C LYS A 288 4.32 -7.21 13.70
N LEU A 289 5.59 -7.01 13.35
CA LEU A 289 6.67 -7.91 13.78
C LEU A 289 6.77 -7.95 15.31
N TYR A 290 7.04 -9.14 15.87
CA TYR A 290 7.27 -9.31 17.31
C TYR A 290 8.56 -8.63 17.74
N TYR A 291 9.67 -8.89 17.03
CA TYR A 291 10.92 -8.22 17.30
C TYR A 291 10.94 -6.79 16.72
N LYS A 292 11.59 -5.90 17.45
CA LYS A 292 11.77 -4.48 17.10
C LYS A 292 13.24 -4.20 16.79
N GLY A 293 13.51 -3.06 16.16
CA GLY A 293 14.86 -2.62 15.84
C GLY A 293 15.47 -3.27 14.58
N TYR A 294 14.65 -3.92 13.74
CA TYR A 294 15.15 -4.41 12.45
C TYR A 294 15.65 -3.24 11.61
N ASN A 295 16.90 -3.32 11.19
CA ASN A 295 17.55 -2.34 10.35
C ASN A 295 18.44 -3.05 9.33
N GLN A 296 18.05 -3.04 8.05
CA GLN A 296 18.90 -3.55 6.98
C GLN A 296 19.52 -2.36 6.23
N PHE A 297 20.70 -1.91 6.69
CA PHE A 297 21.44 -0.79 6.10
C PHE A 297 20.60 0.49 5.90
N GLY A 298 19.82 0.87 6.92
CA GLY A 298 18.94 2.04 6.91
C GLY A 298 17.49 1.73 6.61
N VAL A 299 17.18 0.54 6.07
CA VAL A 299 15.80 0.10 5.86
C VAL A 299 15.25 -0.44 7.17
N LYS A 300 14.43 0.36 7.85
CA LYS A 300 13.85 0.02 9.15
C LYS A 300 12.50 -0.65 8.99
N TYR A 301 12.46 -1.97 9.09
CA TYR A 301 11.24 -2.72 8.78
C TYR A 301 10.09 -2.35 9.71
N ASN A 302 10.35 -2.14 11.00
CA ASN A 302 9.32 -1.85 11.98
C ASN A 302 8.60 -0.49 11.78
N GLU A 303 9.12 0.41 10.94
CA GLU A 303 8.50 1.70 10.62
C GLU A 303 7.51 1.61 9.45
N ILE A 304 7.43 0.45 8.76
CA ILE A 304 6.57 0.27 7.59
C ILE A 304 5.12 -0.09 8.00
N THR A 305 4.16 0.54 7.32
CA THR A 305 2.73 0.27 7.44
C THR A 305 2.22 -0.44 6.19
N TYR A 306 1.47 -1.54 6.35
CA TYR A 306 0.91 -2.29 5.23
C TYR A 306 -0.58 -1.94 5.04
N PRO A 307 -1.04 -1.56 3.83
CA PRO A 307 -2.38 -1.00 3.62
C PRO A 307 -3.50 -2.05 3.56
N GLN A 308 -3.22 -3.32 3.88
CA GLN A 308 -4.18 -4.43 3.88
C GLN A 308 -3.73 -5.53 4.85
N SER A 309 -4.48 -6.64 4.91
CA SER A 309 -4.12 -7.79 5.74
C SER A 309 -2.87 -8.51 5.24
N GLN A 310 -1.92 -8.84 6.13
CA GLN A 310 -0.75 -9.65 5.78
C GLN A 310 -1.10 -11.10 5.41
N THR A 311 -2.32 -11.57 5.74
CA THR A 311 -2.81 -12.89 5.31
C THR A 311 -3.32 -12.90 3.87
N ASN A 312 -3.36 -11.76 3.18
CA ASN A 312 -3.70 -11.68 1.75
C ASN A 312 -2.51 -12.12 0.86
N CYS A 313 -2.16 -13.40 0.91
CA CYS A 313 -1.03 -13.96 0.17
C CYS A 313 -1.16 -13.73 -1.35
N VAL A 314 -2.39 -13.82 -1.87
CA VAL A 314 -2.69 -13.70 -3.31
C VAL A 314 -2.50 -12.30 -3.89
N LYS A 315 -2.23 -11.30 -3.04
CA LYS A 315 -1.77 -9.99 -3.54
C LYS A 315 -0.46 -10.13 -4.33
N CYS A 316 0.45 -10.96 -3.81
CA CYS A 316 1.79 -11.14 -4.38
C CYS A 316 1.95 -12.52 -5.03
N HIS A 317 1.28 -13.53 -4.50
CA HIS A 317 1.44 -14.95 -4.86
C HIS A 317 0.18 -15.54 -5.51
N ASP A 318 0.20 -15.77 -6.82
CA ASP A 318 -0.95 -16.40 -7.47
C ASP A 318 -0.48 -17.33 -8.60
N GLY A 319 -0.73 -18.62 -8.43
CA GLY A 319 -0.47 -19.64 -9.46
C GLY A 319 -1.68 -19.93 -10.34
N SER A 320 -2.83 -19.29 -10.11
CA SER A 320 -4.06 -19.57 -10.85
C SER A 320 -4.02 -18.98 -12.26
N ALA A 321 -4.59 -19.69 -13.24
CA ALA A 321 -4.66 -19.20 -14.62
C ALA A 321 -5.49 -17.92 -14.78
N THR A 322 -6.34 -17.59 -13.81
CA THR A 322 -7.20 -16.40 -13.80
C THR A 322 -6.58 -15.22 -13.05
N ALA A 323 -5.38 -15.37 -12.49
CA ALA A 323 -4.69 -14.31 -11.78
C ALA A 323 -4.38 -13.12 -12.69
N ALA A 324 -4.28 -11.92 -12.12
CA ALA A 324 -3.79 -10.75 -12.85
C ALA A 324 -2.30 -10.89 -13.23
N ASN A 325 -1.52 -11.57 -12.38
CA ASN A 325 -0.07 -11.73 -12.54
C ASN A 325 0.36 -13.17 -12.20
N PRO A 326 -0.08 -14.18 -12.97
CA PRO A 326 0.20 -15.58 -12.66
C PRO A 326 1.68 -15.89 -12.79
N THR A 327 2.18 -16.78 -11.94
CA THR A 327 3.50 -17.40 -12.12
C THR A 327 3.42 -18.92 -12.01
N PRO A 328 4.31 -19.67 -12.71
CA PRO A 328 4.30 -21.13 -12.68
C PRO A 328 4.41 -21.71 -11.26
N GLN A 329 5.06 -21.00 -10.35
CA GLN A 329 5.29 -21.42 -8.96
C GLN A 329 4.64 -20.47 -7.96
N GLY A 330 3.59 -19.76 -8.39
CA GLY A 330 2.85 -18.82 -7.56
C GLY A 330 2.34 -19.46 -6.28
N ASP A 331 1.91 -20.73 -6.33
CA ASP A 331 1.38 -21.50 -5.20
C ASP A 331 2.45 -22.08 -4.25
N ASN A 332 3.74 -21.77 -4.44
CA ASN A 332 4.78 -22.22 -3.53
C ASN A 332 4.58 -21.73 -2.08
N TRP A 333 3.91 -20.60 -1.88
CA TRP A 333 3.61 -20.07 -0.53
C TRP A 333 2.81 -21.05 0.34
N LYS A 334 1.92 -21.85 -0.27
CA LYS A 334 1.11 -22.85 0.44
C LYS A 334 1.62 -24.28 0.28
N THR A 335 2.40 -24.58 -0.76
CA THR A 335 2.86 -25.94 -1.04
C THR A 335 4.28 -26.25 -0.55
N LYS A 336 5.08 -25.22 -0.22
CA LYS A 336 6.48 -25.35 0.22
C LYS A 336 6.74 -24.59 1.53
N PRO A 337 6.09 -24.98 2.66
CA PRO A 337 6.34 -24.36 3.95
C PRO A 337 7.81 -24.52 4.35
N SER A 338 8.44 -23.46 4.84
CA SER A 338 9.86 -23.44 5.22
C SER A 338 10.12 -22.48 6.37
N ARG A 339 11.10 -22.80 7.23
CA ARG A 339 11.44 -21.95 8.38
C ARG A 339 11.87 -20.54 7.97
N VAL A 340 12.54 -20.41 6.82
CA VAL A 340 12.97 -19.11 6.25
C VAL A 340 11.77 -18.23 5.90
N ALA A 341 10.75 -18.77 5.22
CA ALA A 341 9.59 -17.98 4.80
C ALA A 341 8.58 -17.77 5.95
N CYS A 342 8.23 -18.83 6.69
CA CYS A 342 7.25 -18.78 7.76
C CYS A 342 7.73 -17.89 8.91
N GLY A 343 8.99 -18.07 9.33
CA GLY A 343 9.55 -17.27 10.41
C GLY A 343 9.83 -15.82 10.03
N ALA A 344 9.62 -15.41 8.78
CA ALA A 344 9.70 -14.00 8.41
C ALA A 344 8.61 -13.19 9.10
N CYS A 345 7.37 -13.70 9.04
CA CYS A 345 6.22 -13.17 9.76
C CYS A 345 6.15 -13.68 11.19
N HIS A 346 6.35 -14.99 11.40
CA HIS A 346 6.38 -15.61 12.71
C HIS A 346 7.76 -15.44 13.37
N ASP A 347 8.19 -14.17 13.48
CA ASP A 347 9.57 -13.84 13.78
C ASP A 347 9.99 -14.07 15.23
N GLY A 348 9.02 -14.19 16.14
CA GLY A 348 9.25 -14.60 17.52
C GLY A 348 9.45 -16.10 17.72
N ILE A 349 9.29 -16.95 16.70
CA ILE A 349 9.42 -18.41 16.81
C ILE A 349 10.84 -18.85 16.47
N ASN A 350 11.51 -19.49 17.43
CA ASN A 350 12.76 -20.21 17.18
C ASN A 350 12.46 -21.68 16.85
N PHE A 351 12.45 -22.00 15.56
CA PHE A 351 12.20 -23.36 15.11
C PHE A 351 13.24 -24.36 15.60
N ALA A 352 14.49 -23.96 15.85
CA ALA A 352 15.51 -24.89 16.32
C ALA A 352 15.23 -25.40 17.75
N THR A 353 14.56 -24.61 18.58
CA THR A 353 14.21 -24.99 19.97
C THR A 353 12.73 -25.32 20.14
N GLY A 354 11.88 -24.91 19.20
CA GLY A 354 10.42 -24.97 19.35
C GLY A 354 9.85 -23.94 20.33
N LEU A 355 10.70 -23.07 20.88
CA LEU A 355 10.33 -22.02 21.83
C LEU A 355 10.15 -20.68 21.11
N GLY A 356 9.50 -19.72 21.76
CA GLY A 356 9.32 -18.39 21.21
C GLY A 356 8.00 -17.74 21.57
N LYS A 357 7.63 -16.70 20.81
CA LYS A 357 6.31 -16.07 20.88
C LYS A 357 5.63 -16.07 19.52
N THR A 358 4.32 -16.26 19.54
CA THR A 358 3.50 -16.07 18.34
C THR A 358 3.45 -14.59 17.94
N VAL A 359 3.03 -14.30 16.72
CA VAL A 359 2.83 -12.92 16.20
C VAL A 359 1.91 -12.08 17.10
N THR A 360 0.97 -12.72 17.80
CA THR A 360 0.07 -12.05 18.76
C THR A 360 0.70 -11.73 20.11
N GLY A 361 1.99 -12.05 20.31
CA GLY A 361 2.72 -11.82 21.55
C GLY A 361 2.30 -12.73 22.72
N LYS A 362 1.32 -13.62 22.52
CA LYS A 362 0.91 -14.60 23.53
C LYS A 362 2.05 -15.56 23.82
N PHE A 363 2.33 -15.72 25.10
CA PHE A 363 3.34 -16.63 25.64
C PHE A 363 2.73 -18.02 25.76
N ASP A 364 3.21 -18.96 24.97
CA ASP A 364 3.13 -20.37 25.26
C ASP A 364 4.51 -20.84 25.74
N ALA A 365 4.54 -21.87 26.61
CA ALA A 365 5.79 -22.56 26.94
C ALA A 365 6.46 -23.21 25.71
N TYR A 366 5.75 -23.23 24.57
CA TYR A 366 6.16 -23.77 23.28
C TYR A 366 5.75 -22.80 22.17
N GLY A 367 6.68 -21.94 21.72
CA GLY A 367 6.44 -20.99 20.61
C GLY A 367 6.03 -21.65 19.29
N HIS A 368 6.31 -22.95 19.14
CA HIS A 368 5.84 -23.80 18.05
C HIS A 368 5.32 -25.12 18.62
N VAL A 369 4.02 -25.40 18.46
CA VAL A 369 3.36 -26.59 19.02
C VAL A 369 3.97 -27.90 18.50
N GLY A 370 4.52 -27.89 17.28
CA GLY A 370 5.26 -29.02 16.73
C GLY A 370 6.65 -29.25 17.35
N GLY A 371 7.04 -28.47 18.36
CA GLY A 371 8.35 -28.51 18.98
C GLY A 371 9.47 -28.06 18.04
N ALA A 372 10.70 -28.46 18.39
CA ALA A 372 11.90 -28.18 17.61
C ALA A 372 11.87 -28.85 16.22
N GLN A 373 12.30 -28.11 15.20
CA GLN A 373 12.39 -28.49 13.80
C GLN A 373 13.81 -28.22 13.28
N ALA A 374 14.57 -29.29 13.05
CA ALA A 374 15.94 -29.21 12.55
C ALA A 374 16.00 -28.83 11.05
N ASP A 375 14.97 -29.18 10.28
CA ASP A 375 14.82 -28.91 8.85
C ASP A 375 13.34 -28.69 8.47
N ASP A 376 13.06 -28.52 7.17
CA ASP A 376 11.70 -28.28 6.68
C ASP A 376 10.94 -29.57 6.28
N THR A 377 11.53 -30.77 6.45
CA THR A 377 10.99 -32.05 5.92
C THR A 377 9.59 -32.40 6.46
N ARG A 378 9.31 -31.99 7.70
CA ARG A 378 8.09 -32.35 8.42
C ARG A 378 7.03 -31.25 8.37
N CYS A 379 7.36 -30.07 7.85
CA CYS A 379 6.47 -28.92 7.87
C CYS A 379 5.14 -29.22 7.17
N ALA A 380 5.18 -29.80 5.96
CA ALA A 380 3.97 -30.08 5.18
C ALA A 380 3.08 -31.20 5.77
N GLN A 381 3.59 -31.99 6.73
CA GLN A 381 2.81 -33.03 7.41
C GLN A 381 1.74 -32.41 8.33
N CYS A 382 2.06 -31.28 8.97
CA CYS A 382 1.13 -30.54 9.82
C CYS A 382 0.55 -29.30 9.12
N HIS A 383 1.33 -28.65 8.26
CA HIS A 383 0.95 -27.47 7.49
C HIS A 383 0.68 -27.84 6.03
N SER A 384 -0.43 -28.55 5.78
CA SER A 384 -0.84 -28.86 4.41
C SER A 384 -1.23 -27.59 3.65
N ALA A 385 -1.17 -27.63 2.31
CA ALA A 385 -1.56 -26.49 1.49
C ALA A 385 -3.00 -26.02 1.78
N ALA A 386 -3.92 -26.96 1.95
CA ALA A 386 -5.30 -26.67 2.31
C ALA A 386 -5.42 -26.01 3.70
N ALA A 387 -4.63 -26.46 4.68
CA ALA A 387 -4.64 -25.85 6.01
C ALA A 387 -4.01 -24.46 6.01
N ILE A 388 -2.88 -24.27 5.33
CA ILE A 388 -2.21 -22.96 5.18
C ILE A 388 -3.17 -21.96 4.54
N GLU A 389 -3.79 -22.33 3.42
CA GLU A 389 -4.69 -21.47 2.66
C GLU A 389 -6.02 -21.25 3.38
N LYS A 390 -6.77 -22.31 3.69
CA LYS A 390 -8.18 -22.20 4.07
C LYS A 390 -8.45 -22.18 5.57
N ILE A 391 -7.42 -22.34 6.41
CA ILE A 391 -7.57 -22.40 7.88
C ILE A 391 -6.70 -21.34 8.55
N TYR A 392 -5.40 -21.32 8.27
CA TYR A 392 -4.45 -20.50 9.02
C TYR A 392 -4.30 -19.08 8.46
N HIS A 393 -4.25 -18.91 7.14
CA HIS A 393 -4.12 -17.62 6.46
C HIS A 393 -5.40 -17.22 5.72
N VAL A 394 -6.55 -17.54 6.32
CA VAL A 394 -7.81 -16.92 5.92
C VAL A 394 -7.76 -15.43 6.23
N THR A 395 -8.45 -14.65 5.42
CA THR A 395 -8.60 -13.21 5.64
C THR A 395 -9.69 -12.99 6.67
N VAL A 396 -9.36 -13.31 7.93
CA VAL A 396 -10.20 -13.07 9.11
C VAL A 396 -9.39 -12.28 10.13
N ASP A 397 -9.85 -11.09 10.45
CA ASP A 397 -9.37 -10.37 11.62
C ASP A 397 -9.95 -11.02 12.88
N ARG A 398 -9.08 -11.60 13.70
CA ARG A 398 -9.43 -12.30 14.94
C ARG A 398 -9.75 -11.36 16.10
N THR A 399 -9.27 -10.11 16.04
CA THR A 399 -9.56 -9.11 17.07
C THR A 399 -10.93 -8.49 16.89
N GLY A 400 -11.44 -8.48 15.66
CA GLY A 400 -12.61 -7.68 15.30
C GLY A 400 -12.23 -6.19 15.33
N SER A 401 -12.79 -5.40 14.40
CA SER A 401 -12.51 -3.97 14.34
C SER A 401 -12.74 -3.27 15.69
N ALA A 402 -11.75 -2.50 16.17
CA ALA A 402 -11.76 -1.80 17.47
C ALA A 402 -12.97 -0.88 17.67
N ASP A 403 -13.52 -0.33 16.58
CA ASP A 403 -14.71 0.54 16.61
C ASP A 403 -16.04 -0.23 16.52
N ARG A 404 -16.01 -1.57 16.51
CA ARG A 404 -17.24 -2.37 16.48
C ARG A 404 -17.50 -2.93 17.86
N GLY A 405 -18.61 -2.47 18.44
CA GLY A 405 -19.27 -3.21 19.49
C GLY A 405 -19.34 -4.68 19.11
N GLY A 406 -18.85 -5.55 19.99
CA GLY A 406 -18.90 -6.97 19.73
C GLY A 406 -20.34 -7.51 19.73
N TYR A 407 -20.48 -8.82 19.59
CA TYR A 407 -21.76 -9.46 19.34
C TYR A 407 -22.07 -10.56 20.38
N PRO A 408 -23.32 -10.69 20.88
CA PRO A 408 -24.46 -9.83 20.58
C PRO A 408 -24.26 -8.41 21.14
N ILE A 409 -24.86 -7.41 20.48
CA ILE A 409 -24.81 -6.03 20.93
C ILE A 409 -25.44 -5.96 22.31
N ASN A 410 -24.76 -5.35 23.28
CA ASN A 410 -25.37 -5.11 24.58
C ASN A 410 -26.40 -3.98 24.46
N THR A 411 -27.68 -4.34 24.36
CA THR A 411 -28.81 -3.40 24.24
C THR A 411 -29.39 -2.99 25.60
N ALA A 412 -28.89 -3.50 26.72
CA ALA A 412 -29.37 -3.13 28.05
C ALA A 412 -28.62 -1.90 28.58
N PRO A 413 -29.32 -0.84 29.04
CA PRO A 413 -28.68 0.33 29.66
C PRO A 413 -27.89 -0.01 30.94
N ASN A 414 -28.16 -1.13 31.62
CA ASN A 414 -27.72 -1.37 33.01
C ASN A 414 -27.28 -2.81 33.34
N VAL A 415 -26.87 -3.64 32.37
CA VAL A 415 -26.13 -4.89 32.68
C VAL A 415 -24.75 -4.82 32.02
N PRO A 416 -23.71 -4.37 32.75
CA PRO A 416 -22.36 -4.35 32.20
C PRO A 416 -21.91 -5.78 31.95
N THR A 417 -21.40 -6.06 30.75
CA THR A 417 -20.28 -7.01 30.67
C THR A 417 -19.10 -6.24 31.27
N PRO A 418 -18.53 -6.66 32.42
CA PRO A 418 -17.45 -5.91 33.05
C PRO A 418 -16.31 -5.67 32.05
N GLY A 419 -15.95 -4.41 31.84
CA GLY A 419 -14.86 -4.01 30.93
C GLY A 419 -15.25 -3.65 29.49
N LEU A 420 -16.54 -3.58 29.13
CA LEU A 420 -16.99 -3.15 27.79
C LEU A 420 -17.91 -1.91 27.85
N PRO A 421 -17.74 -0.90 26.97
CA PRO A 421 -18.66 0.25 26.88
C PRO A 421 -20.10 -0.15 26.54
N ALA A 422 -21.08 0.68 26.94
CA ALA A 422 -22.49 0.50 26.55
C ALA A 422 -22.65 0.47 25.02
N GLY A 423 -23.50 -0.43 24.50
CA GLY A 423 -23.66 -0.64 23.06
C GLY A 423 -22.57 -1.53 22.41
N MET A 424 -21.66 -2.10 23.20
CA MET A 424 -20.63 -3.03 22.73
C MET A 424 -20.77 -4.42 23.37
N GLY A 425 -20.85 -5.47 22.55
CA GLY A 425 -20.71 -6.86 22.99
C GLY A 425 -19.26 -7.37 22.95
N PRO A 426 -19.02 -8.67 23.18
CA PRO A 426 -17.69 -9.28 23.07
C PRO A 426 -17.25 -9.36 21.60
N ALA A 427 -16.01 -8.99 21.30
CA ALA A 427 -15.50 -8.99 19.94
C ALA A 427 -15.65 -10.36 19.27
N ILE A 428 -16.07 -10.35 18.00
CA ILE A 428 -16.21 -11.54 17.16
C ILE A 428 -15.30 -11.43 15.93
N PRO A 429 -14.86 -12.55 15.35
CA PRO A 429 -14.03 -12.54 14.15
C PRO A 429 -14.70 -11.82 12.98
N LEU A 430 -13.93 -11.06 12.19
CA LEU A 430 -14.36 -10.33 11.00
C LEU A 430 -13.76 -10.96 9.76
N ALA A 431 -14.61 -11.40 8.83
CA ALA A 431 -14.23 -11.75 7.47
C ALA A 431 -13.72 -10.50 6.73
N SER A 432 -12.40 -10.37 6.57
CA SER A 432 -11.80 -9.12 6.10
C SER A 432 -11.70 -9.01 4.57
N GLN A 433 -11.58 -10.11 3.82
CA GLN A 433 -11.47 -10.05 2.35
C GLN A 433 -12.17 -11.21 1.62
N LEU A 434 -12.65 -11.00 0.39
CA LEU A 434 -13.41 -12.01 -0.37
C LEU A 434 -12.55 -13.11 -0.99
N GLY A 435 -11.26 -12.86 -1.19
CA GLY A 435 -10.39 -13.75 -1.96
C GLY A 435 -10.20 -15.11 -1.29
N ASN A 436 -10.28 -15.17 0.05
CA ASN A 436 -10.02 -16.38 0.81
C ASN A 436 -10.82 -16.41 2.13
N LEU A 437 -12.15 -16.46 2.00
CA LEU A 437 -13.06 -16.58 3.14
C LEU A 437 -13.12 -18.01 3.69
N PRO A 438 -13.36 -18.19 5.01
CA PRO A 438 -13.69 -19.50 5.55
C PRO A 438 -14.91 -20.13 4.85
N SER A 439 -14.92 -21.46 4.73
CA SER A 439 -16.02 -22.19 4.11
C SER A 439 -17.35 -21.92 4.81
N GLY A 440 -18.42 -21.67 4.04
CA GLY A 440 -19.76 -21.42 4.56
C GLY A 440 -20.03 -19.98 5.01
N VAL A 441 -19.03 -19.09 4.96
CA VAL A 441 -19.21 -17.66 5.23
C VAL A 441 -19.90 -17.01 4.02
N TYR A 442 -21.05 -16.36 4.26
CA TYR A 442 -21.84 -15.72 3.20
C TYR A 442 -21.14 -14.49 2.62
N LYS A 443 -21.36 -14.26 1.32
CA LYS A 443 -20.98 -13.02 0.62
C LYS A 443 -22.21 -12.15 0.44
N ILE A 444 -22.24 -10.99 1.08
CA ILE A 444 -23.29 -10.00 0.89
C ILE A 444 -22.81 -8.94 -0.09
N ASN A 445 -23.65 -8.63 -1.09
CA ASN A 445 -23.45 -7.51 -2.01
C ASN A 445 -24.71 -6.65 -2.08
N LEU A 446 -24.55 -5.40 -2.48
CA LEU A 446 -25.61 -4.40 -2.56
C LEU A 446 -25.66 -3.82 -3.98
N GLU A 447 -26.85 -3.46 -4.43
CA GLU A 447 -27.06 -2.85 -5.74
C GLU A 447 -28.18 -1.81 -5.70
N ILE A 448 -27.97 -0.69 -6.39
CA ILE A 448 -29.01 0.31 -6.67
C ILE A 448 -29.24 0.32 -8.18
N ALA A 449 -30.43 -0.07 -8.62
CA ALA A 449 -30.84 0.03 -10.02
C ALA A 449 -31.22 1.47 -10.37
N LYS A 450 -32.01 2.11 -9.49
CA LYS A 450 -32.68 3.38 -9.80
C LYS A 450 -32.74 4.30 -8.58
N ALA A 451 -32.67 5.60 -8.81
CA ALA A 451 -33.02 6.62 -7.83
C ALA A 451 -33.84 7.73 -8.52
N THR A 452 -34.95 8.16 -7.91
CA THR A 452 -35.84 9.19 -8.48
C THR A 452 -36.38 10.10 -7.39
N VAL A 453 -36.46 11.40 -7.67
CA VAL A 453 -37.11 12.38 -6.78
C VAL A 453 -38.52 12.65 -7.29
N THR A 454 -39.53 12.44 -6.46
CA THR A 454 -40.94 12.66 -6.81
C THR A 454 -41.67 13.45 -5.73
N GLY A 455 -42.79 14.09 -6.07
CA GLY A 455 -43.55 14.94 -5.15
C GLY A 455 -43.64 16.40 -5.62
N ALA A 456 -44.52 17.17 -4.98
CA ALA A 456 -44.67 18.59 -5.25
C ALA A 456 -43.51 19.42 -4.67
N SER A 457 -43.36 20.66 -5.12
CA SER A 457 -42.42 21.63 -4.52
C SER A 457 -42.63 21.71 -3.00
N GLY A 458 -41.53 21.69 -2.23
CA GLY A 458 -41.53 21.62 -0.77
C GLY A 458 -41.88 20.26 -0.15
N ALA A 459 -42.23 19.25 -0.96
CA ALA A 459 -42.62 17.90 -0.51
C ALA A 459 -42.03 16.80 -1.41
N LYS A 460 -40.84 17.04 -1.96
CA LYS A 460 -40.12 16.07 -2.79
C LYS A 460 -39.46 15.00 -1.93
N HIS A 461 -39.61 13.75 -2.31
CA HIS A 461 -39.03 12.59 -1.63
C HIS A 461 -38.17 11.78 -2.59
N LEU A 462 -37.09 11.19 -2.07
CA LEU A 462 -36.24 10.29 -2.81
C LEU A 462 -36.80 8.86 -2.75
N ASN A 463 -36.92 8.24 -3.92
CA ASN A 463 -37.25 6.82 -4.07
C ASN A 463 -36.01 6.10 -4.60
N VAL A 464 -35.66 4.98 -3.99
CA VAL A 464 -34.46 4.20 -4.30
C VAL A 464 -34.86 2.76 -4.57
N THR A 465 -34.59 2.29 -5.79
CA THR A 465 -34.81 0.89 -6.19
C THR A 465 -33.52 0.11 -6.03
N TYR A 466 -33.50 -0.85 -5.10
CA TYR A 466 -32.29 -1.55 -4.67
C TYR A 466 -32.54 -3.03 -4.39
N ARG A 467 -31.48 -3.81 -4.29
CA ARG A 467 -31.54 -5.20 -3.80
C ARG A 467 -30.34 -5.56 -2.95
N ILE A 468 -30.52 -6.59 -2.14
CA ILE A 468 -29.45 -7.27 -1.41
C ILE A 468 -29.20 -8.60 -2.09
N LEU A 469 -27.93 -8.93 -2.32
CA LEU A 469 -27.50 -10.20 -2.88
C LEU A 469 -26.81 -11.03 -1.80
N LYS A 470 -27.15 -12.31 -1.69
CA LYS A 470 -26.44 -13.31 -0.88
C LYS A 470 -25.83 -14.33 -1.83
N ASP A 471 -24.51 -14.46 -1.80
CA ASP A 471 -23.73 -15.35 -2.66
C ASP A 471 -24.06 -15.17 -4.16
N GLY A 472 -24.32 -13.91 -4.55
CA GLY A 472 -24.64 -13.53 -5.94
C GLY A 472 -26.12 -13.60 -6.30
N SER A 473 -26.99 -14.16 -5.44
CA SER A 473 -28.42 -14.30 -5.71
C SER A 473 -29.26 -13.24 -4.99
N PRO A 474 -30.32 -12.68 -5.60
CA PRO A 474 -31.24 -11.76 -4.93
C PRO A 474 -31.88 -12.35 -3.67
N VAL A 475 -31.97 -11.53 -2.62
CA VAL A 475 -32.56 -11.91 -1.34
C VAL A 475 -33.98 -11.37 -1.25
N THR A 476 -34.93 -12.26 -0.98
CA THR A 476 -36.26 -11.86 -0.47
C THR A 476 -36.13 -11.53 1.01
N LEU A 477 -36.43 -10.29 1.38
CA LEU A 477 -36.36 -9.80 2.75
C LEU A 477 -37.47 -10.43 3.59
N ASN A 478 -37.12 -10.90 4.80
CA ASN A 478 -38.11 -11.39 5.75
C ASN A 478 -39.06 -10.26 6.18
N PRO A 479 -40.35 -10.56 6.40
CA PRO A 479 -41.35 -9.55 6.75
C PRO A 479 -41.17 -8.96 8.16
N SER A 480 -40.44 -9.64 9.04
CA SER A 480 -40.13 -9.17 10.40
C SER A 480 -38.81 -9.75 10.90
N GLY A 481 -38.25 -9.22 11.98
CA GLY A 481 -36.99 -9.72 12.55
C GLY A 481 -35.78 -9.36 11.69
N PHE A 482 -34.82 -10.29 11.58
CA PHE A 482 -33.65 -10.17 10.70
C PHE A 482 -34.09 -10.01 9.25
N LEU A 483 -33.34 -9.24 8.46
CA LEU A 483 -33.64 -9.07 7.03
C LEU A 483 -33.39 -10.36 6.23
N ILE A 484 -32.40 -11.15 6.65
CA ILE A 484 -31.95 -12.37 5.99
C ILE A 484 -31.84 -13.46 7.07
N ASP A 485 -32.31 -14.67 6.77
CA ASP A 485 -32.22 -15.79 7.71
C ASP A 485 -30.76 -16.08 8.11
N GLY A 486 -30.54 -16.14 9.43
CA GLY A 486 -29.23 -16.41 10.02
C GLY A 486 -28.20 -15.28 9.87
N VAL A 487 -28.64 -14.06 9.51
CA VAL A 487 -27.76 -12.88 9.41
C VAL A 487 -28.39 -11.69 10.14
N ASP A 488 -27.76 -11.24 11.23
CA ASP A 488 -28.11 -9.98 11.89
C ASP A 488 -27.42 -8.79 11.20
N GLY A 489 -27.99 -7.60 11.34
CA GLY A 489 -27.54 -6.36 10.71
C GLY A 489 -28.44 -5.89 9.57
N SER A 490 -28.30 -4.62 9.21
CA SER A 490 -29.08 -3.99 8.16
C SER A 490 -28.24 -2.93 7.44
N PRO A 491 -28.27 -2.87 6.10
CA PRO A 491 -27.67 -1.75 5.39
C PRO A 491 -28.54 -0.50 5.58
N SER A 492 -27.97 0.66 5.37
CA SER A 492 -28.62 1.97 5.39
C SER A 492 -28.67 2.58 4.01
N ILE A 493 -29.76 3.29 3.73
CA ILE A 493 -29.87 4.18 2.57
C ILE A 493 -29.56 5.60 3.04
N MET A 494 -28.55 6.21 2.42
CA MET A 494 -28.09 7.57 2.68
C MET A 494 -28.37 8.46 1.48
N VAL A 495 -28.54 9.75 1.72
CA VAL A 495 -28.77 10.75 0.66
C VAL A 495 -27.74 11.86 0.78
N ALA A 496 -27.05 12.15 -0.32
CA ALA A 496 -26.15 13.29 -0.46
C ALA A 496 -26.67 14.25 -1.53
N TYR A 497 -26.55 15.56 -1.29
CA TYR A 497 -26.89 16.59 -2.26
C TYR A 497 -26.12 17.88 -1.97
N ALA A 498 -26.19 18.82 -2.92
CA ALA A 498 -25.64 20.16 -2.78
C ALA A 498 -26.77 21.20 -2.66
N VAL A 499 -26.61 22.17 -1.77
CA VAL A 499 -27.49 23.34 -1.60
C VAL A 499 -26.65 24.62 -1.58
N PRO A 500 -27.23 25.80 -1.89
CA PRO A 500 -26.47 27.06 -1.88
C PRO A 500 -25.71 27.28 -0.56
N GLN A 501 -24.47 27.72 -0.66
CA GLN A 501 -23.58 27.98 0.48
C GLN A 501 -22.57 29.05 0.12
N ASP A 502 -22.21 29.91 1.06
CA ASP A 502 -21.11 30.89 0.94
C ASP A 502 -21.20 31.75 -0.34
N GLY A 503 -22.40 32.24 -0.67
CA GLY A 503 -22.66 33.02 -1.89
C GLY A 503 -22.66 32.21 -3.20
N ILE A 504 -22.40 30.90 -3.16
CA ILE A 504 -22.41 30.00 -4.32
C ILE A 504 -23.80 29.37 -4.45
N THR A 505 -24.49 29.63 -5.56
CA THR A 505 -25.84 29.12 -5.82
C THR A 505 -25.86 27.65 -6.24
N GLU A 506 -24.83 27.17 -6.93
CA GLU A 506 -24.72 25.80 -7.42
C GLU A 506 -23.34 25.21 -7.09
N PRO A 507 -23.12 24.74 -5.84
CA PRO A 507 -21.83 24.18 -5.46
C PRO A 507 -21.42 22.98 -6.32
N ALA A 508 -20.12 22.85 -6.54
CA ALA A 508 -19.54 21.77 -7.34
C ALA A 508 -19.42 20.42 -6.59
N ASP A 509 -19.64 20.41 -5.28
CA ASP A 509 -19.52 19.24 -4.39
C ASP A 509 -20.73 19.13 -3.46
N TRP A 510 -20.97 17.94 -2.92
CA TRP A 510 -21.94 17.75 -1.84
C TRP A 510 -21.53 18.54 -0.60
N ASN A 511 -22.50 19.21 -0.01
CA ASN A 511 -22.35 19.92 1.28
C ASN A 511 -23.43 19.54 2.29
N PHE A 512 -24.30 18.59 1.92
CA PHE A 512 -25.26 17.96 2.81
C PHE A 512 -25.25 16.44 2.61
N VAL A 513 -25.33 15.71 3.73
CA VAL A 513 -25.62 14.28 3.76
C VAL A 513 -26.55 13.97 4.92
N GLN A 514 -27.60 13.17 4.66
CA GLN A 514 -28.44 12.62 5.72
C GLN A 514 -27.79 11.35 6.29
N ASP A 515 -26.85 11.51 7.22
CA ASP A 515 -26.24 10.37 7.96
C ASP A 515 -25.82 10.70 9.41
N LEU A 516 -25.93 11.95 9.88
CA LEU A 516 -25.51 12.39 11.22
C LEU A 516 -26.52 12.01 12.34
N GLY A 517 -26.85 10.72 12.38
CA GLY A 517 -27.71 10.04 13.35
C GLY A 517 -27.86 8.53 13.11
N GLY A 518 -27.07 7.96 12.18
CA GLY A 518 -27.21 6.58 11.69
C GLY A 518 -28.27 6.51 10.59
N GLY A 519 -27.85 6.67 9.32
CA GLY A 519 -28.74 6.70 8.15
C GLY A 519 -29.85 5.65 8.18
N VAL A 520 -31.00 5.95 7.54
CA VAL A 520 -32.21 5.12 7.63
C VAL A 520 -31.91 3.69 7.21
N THR A 521 -31.97 2.76 8.15
CA THR A 521 -31.69 1.34 7.88
C THR A 521 -32.80 0.76 7.00
N VAL A 522 -32.45 -0.19 6.12
CA VAL A 522 -33.44 -0.93 5.34
C VAL A 522 -34.44 -1.64 6.24
N LYS A 523 -34.03 -2.07 7.43
CA LYS A 523 -34.93 -2.61 8.44
C LYS A 523 -35.99 -1.57 8.86
N ASN A 524 -35.57 -0.35 9.18
CA ASN A 524 -36.49 0.75 9.52
C ASN A 524 -37.43 1.08 8.36
N ILE A 525 -36.95 1.02 7.11
CA ILE A 525 -37.76 1.28 5.91
C ILE A 525 -38.80 0.19 5.70
N ARG A 526 -38.41 -1.09 5.79
CA ARG A 526 -39.32 -2.24 5.74
C ARG A 526 -40.40 -2.14 6.82
N ASP A 527 -40.01 -1.77 8.04
CA ASP A 527 -40.89 -1.71 9.21
C ASP A 527 -41.73 -0.40 9.25
N GLY A 528 -41.61 0.49 8.27
CA GLY A 528 -42.39 1.74 8.19
C GLY A 528 -42.01 2.79 9.24
N VAL A 529 -40.84 2.67 9.85
CA VAL A 529 -40.40 3.54 10.95
C VAL A 529 -40.05 4.93 10.44
N GLY A 530 -40.52 5.96 11.14
CA GLY A 530 -40.18 7.36 10.85
C GLY A 530 -40.77 7.89 9.53
N GLY A 531 -41.87 7.29 9.04
CA GLY A 531 -42.55 7.72 7.82
C GLY A 531 -41.90 7.24 6.52
N ASN A 532 -40.89 6.36 6.59
CA ASN A 532 -40.33 5.70 5.42
C ASN A 532 -41.25 4.58 4.95
N ALA A 533 -41.16 4.20 3.67
CA ALA A 533 -41.97 3.12 3.11
C ALA A 533 -41.15 2.24 2.16
N GLN A 534 -41.59 1.00 1.99
CA GLN A 534 -40.97 0.04 1.09
C GLN A 534 -42.02 -0.73 0.28
N THR A 535 -41.73 -0.99 -0.99
CA THR A 535 -42.52 -1.85 -1.89
C THR A 535 -41.62 -2.88 -2.57
N GLY A 536 -42.20 -3.94 -3.13
CA GLY A 536 -41.48 -5.03 -3.79
C GLY A 536 -41.34 -6.30 -2.93
N PRO A 537 -40.52 -7.28 -3.36
CA PRO A 537 -39.61 -7.19 -4.50
C PRO A 537 -40.34 -7.29 -5.85
N ASP A 538 -39.76 -6.74 -6.91
CA ASP A 538 -40.16 -7.02 -8.30
C ASP A 538 -39.67 -8.40 -8.78
N ALA A 539 -39.95 -8.76 -10.03
CA ALA A 539 -39.54 -10.04 -10.63
C ALA A 539 -38.02 -10.27 -10.68
N ASN A 540 -37.21 -9.21 -10.56
CA ASN A 540 -35.75 -9.26 -10.56
C ASN A 540 -35.15 -9.14 -9.14
N GLY A 541 -36.01 -9.14 -8.11
CA GLY A 541 -35.62 -9.06 -6.71
C GLY A 541 -35.37 -7.64 -6.19
N PHE A 542 -35.80 -6.59 -6.89
CA PHE A 542 -35.62 -5.20 -6.44
C PHE A 542 -36.76 -4.71 -5.57
N TYR A 543 -36.42 -4.07 -4.46
CA TYR A 543 -37.32 -3.31 -3.60
C TYR A 543 -37.22 -1.83 -3.94
N THR A 544 -38.32 -1.09 -3.78
CA THR A 544 -38.32 0.38 -3.88
C THR A 544 -38.60 0.98 -2.51
N ALA A 545 -37.61 1.68 -1.96
CA ALA A 545 -37.71 2.44 -0.72
C ALA A 545 -38.07 3.90 -1.01
N THR A 546 -39.03 4.45 -0.28
CA THR A 546 -39.35 5.89 -0.27
C THR A 546 -38.91 6.47 1.07
N LEU A 547 -37.99 7.44 1.01
CA LEU A 547 -37.45 8.07 2.21
C LEU A 547 -38.30 9.26 2.64
N ALA A 548 -38.58 9.36 3.94
CA ALA A 548 -39.33 10.46 4.53
C ALA A 548 -38.62 11.82 4.42
N LEU A 549 -37.30 11.82 4.18
CA LEU A 549 -36.53 13.05 3.97
C LEU A 549 -37.11 13.87 2.83
N VAL A 550 -37.43 15.13 3.13
CA VAL A 550 -37.80 16.12 2.12
C VAL A 550 -36.53 16.65 1.45
N ILE A 551 -36.47 16.55 0.13
CA ILE A 551 -35.39 17.06 -0.70
C ILE A 551 -35.69 18.52 -1.04
N PRO A 552 -34.79 19.47 -0.73
CA PRO A 552 -34.98 20.87 -1.10
C PRO A 552 -35.15 21.06 -2.61
N ASP A 553 -36.01 21.99 -3.02
CA ASP A 553 -36.30 22.20 -4.44
C ASP A 553 -35.10 22.67 -5.27
N ASN A 554 -34.20 23.40 -4.62
CA ASN A 554 -32.96 23.89 -5.21
C ASN A 554 -31.78 22.91 -5.03
N ALA A 555 -32.00 21.72 -4.48
CA ALA A 555 -30.96 20.72 -4.32
C ALA A 555 -30.36 20.35 -5.68
N LYS A 556 -29.05 20.13 -5.71
CA LYS A 556 -28.30 19.65 -6.87
C LYS A 556 -27.63 18.31 -6.52
N MET A 557 -27.26 17.55 -7.55
CA MET A 557 -26.51 16.30 -7.40
C MET A 557 -27.13 15.27 -6.44
N VAL A 558 -28.47 15.25 -6.31
CA VAL A 558 -29.16 14.35 -5.39
C VAL A 558 -28.78 12.91 -5.71
N THR A 559 -28.13 12.26 -4.75
CA THR A 559 -27.50 10.95 -4.93
C THR A 559 -27.86 10.05 -3.77
N ALA A 560 -28.42 8.89 -4.09
CA ALA A 560 -28.67 7.81 -3.15
C ALA A 560 -27.37 7.02 -2.95
N SER A 561 -27.15 6.56 -1.73
CA SER A 561 -26.11 5.59 -1.42
C SER A 561 -26.69 4.45 -0.59
N LEU A 562 -26.19 3.23 -0.81
CA LEU A 562 -26.58 2.04 -0.07
C LEU A 562 -25.31 1.35 0.43
N GLY A 563 -25.24 1.17 1.74
CA GLY A 563 -24.09 0.58 2.42
C GLY A 563 -24.35 0.44 3.90
N VAL A 564 -23.38 -0.04 4.66
CA VAL A 564 -23.51 -0.12 6.12
C VAL A 564 -23.11 1.22 6.75
N SER A 565 -23.89 1.74 7.69
CA SER A 565 -23.52 2.94 8.47
C SER A 565 -22.77 2.55 9.74
N TYR A 566 -23.41 1.82 10.65
CA TYR A 566 -22.82 1.26 11.88
C TYR A 566 -23.46 -0.10 12.15
N GLN A 567 -22.75 -1.03 12.82
CA GLN A 567 -23.23 -2.40 13.11
C GLN A 567 -23.47 -3.25 11.83
N GLY A 568 -22.39 -3.67 11.16
CA GLY A 568 -22.52 -4.48 9.94
C GLY A 568 -22.94 -5.93 10.14
N PHE A 569 -23.03 -6.67 9.04
CA PHE A 569 -23.67 -7.98 9.01
C PHE A 569 -22.93 -9.03 9.86
N VAL A 570 -23.69 -9.82 10.62
CA VAL A 570 -23.19 -10.95 11.41
C VAL A 570 -23.93 -12.21 11.03
N GLN A 571 -23.22 -13.18 10.47
CA GLN A 571 -23.76 -14.52 10.24
C GLN A 571 -23.72 -15.30 11.56
N THR A 572 -24.88 -15.81 11.98
CA THR A 572 -25.07 -16.45 13.29
C THR A 572 -25.22 -17.97 13.21
N ASN A 573 -25.36 -18.53 12.00
CA ASN A 573 -25.69 -19.93 11.79
C ASN A 573 -24.51 -20.78 11.25
N LEU A 574 -23.28 -20.42 11.58
CA LEU A 574 -22.08 -21.16 11.16
C LEU A 574 -21.47 -21.92 12.32
N ALA A 575 -21.45 -23.26 12.27
CA ALA A 575 -21.00 -24.11 13.38
C ALA A 575 -19.54 -23.84 13.82
N THR A 576 -18.66 -23.50 12.87
CA THR A 576 -17.25 -23.12 13.15
C THR A 576 -17.14 -21.81 13.94
N TYR A 577 -18.17 -20.97 13.90
CA TYR A 577 -18.24 -19.68 14.59
C TYR A 577 -19.53 -19.62 15.42
N PRO A 578 -19.63 -20.36 16.53
CA PRO A 578 -20.88 -20.51 17.29
C PRO A 578 -21.37 -19.21 17.94
N LYS A 579 -20.49 -18.20 18.09
CA LYS A 579 -20.84 -16.84 18.55
C LYS A 579 -21.19 -15.89 17.38
N GLY A 580 -21.18 -16.39 16.15
CA GLY A 580 -21.30 -15.64 14.92
C GLY A 580 -19.96 -15.20 14.34
N ILE A 581 -19.96 -14.90 13.05
CA ILE A 581 -18.87 -14.27 12.31
C ILE A 581 -19.39 -13.01 11.64
N ARG A 582 -18.63 -11.92 11.79
CA ARG A 582 -18.95 -10.69 11.11
C ARG A 582 -18.56 -10.84 9.65
N LEU A 583 -19.52 -10.62 8.77
CA LEU A 583 -19.32 -10.71 7.34
C LEU A 583 -18.51 -9.52 6.84
N ARG A 584 -17.82 -9.72 5.73
CA ARG A 584 -17.16 -8.63 5.03
C ARG A 584 -18.21 -7.61 4.63
N GLU A 585 -17.92 -6.34 4.84
CA GLU A 585 -18.83 -5.29 4.41
C GLU A 585 -18.97 -5.30 2.88
N PRO A 586 -20.21 -5.25 2.36
CA PRO A 586 -20.43 -5.07 0.95
C PRO A 586 -19.81 -3.75 0.49
N ALA A 587 -19.47 -3.69 -0.80
CA ALA A 587 -19.07 -2.44 -1.40
C ALA A 587 -20.19 -1.40 -1.25
N PHE A 588 -19.86 -0.22 -0.76
CA PHE A 588 -20.74 0.93 -0.71
C PHE A 588 -21.08 1.34 -2.14
N VAL A 589 -22.37 1.38 -2.48
CA VAL A 589 -22.84 1.72 -3.84
C VAL A 589 -23.55 3.06 -3.83
N ILE A 590 -23.38 3.83 -4.92
CA ILE A 590 -23.97 5.16 -5.10
C ILE A 590 -24.68 5.26 -6.44
N LYS A 591 -25.76 6.03 -6.49
CA LYS A 591 -26.53 6.30 -7.72
C LYS A 591 -27.14 7.70 -7.66
N THR A 592 -26.81 8.54 -8.64
CA THR A 592 -27.44 9.85 -8.80
C THR A 592 -28.89 9.67 -9.27
N ALA A 593 -29.80 10.48 -8.74
CA ALA A 593 -31.20 10.46 -9.08
C ALA A 593 -31.45 10.93 -10.53
N GLU A 594 -32.43 10.35 -11.19
CA GLU A 594 -32.84 10.75 -12.54
C GLU A 594 -33.20 12.25 -12.58
N GLY A 595 -32.76 12.94 -13.64
CA GLY A 595 -32.93 14.38 -13.80
C GLY A 595 -31.88 15.23 -13.06
N TYR A 596 -30.99 14.63 -12.27
CA TYR A 596 -29.88 15.34 -11.62
C TYR A 596 -28.54 15.05 -12.29
N THR A 597 -27.67 16.05 -12.34
CA THR A 597 -26.27 15.87 -12.78
C THR A 597 -25.46 15.23 -11.66
N PRO A 598 -24.66 14.17 -11.94
CA PRO A 598 -23.82 13.54 -10.92
C PRO A 598 -22.71 14.48 -10.45
N ARG A 599 -22.25 14.27 -9.21
CA ARG A 599 -20.99 14.88 -8.75
C ARG A 599 -19.85 14.40 -9.65
N ARG A 600 -18.92 15.31 -9.99
CA ARG A 600 -17.75 14.99 -10.81
C ARG A 600 -16.94 13.83 -10.21
N GLN A 601 -16.47 12.93 -11.07
CA GLN A 601 -15.62 11.83 -10.65
C GLN A 601 -14.16 12.31 -10.58
N ILE A 602 -13.58 12.28 -9.38
CA ILE A 602 -12.17 12.66 -9.14
C ILE A 602 -11.31 11.42 -8.95
N VAL A 603 -11.79 10.46 -8.18
CA VAL A 603 -11.10 9.20 -7.86
C VAL A 603 -11.95 8.01 -8.32
N SER A 604 -11.41 6.80 -8.19
CA SER A 604 -12.16 5.56 -8.40
C SER A 604 -11.82 4.52 -7.33
N LYS A 605 -12.80 3.73 -6.91
CA LYS A 605 -12.63 2.69 -5.89
C LYS A 605 -11.54 1.68 -6.27
N ASP A 606 -11.43 1.35 -7.55
CA ASP A 606 -10.49 0.33 -8.05
C ASP A 606 -9.05 0.80 -7.90
N LYS A 607 -8.79 2.11 -8.08
CA LYS A 607 -7.50 2.73 -7.79
C LYS A 607 -7.15 2.67 -6.30
N CYS A 608 -8.09 2.92 -5.39
CA CYS A 608 -7.85 2.76 -3.95
C CYS A 608 -7.59 1.28 -3.58
N ASN A 609 -8.38 0.36 -4.14
CA ASN A 609 -8.28 -1.07 -3.90
C ASN A 609 -7.04 -1.72 -4.52
N SER A 610 -6.35 -1.03 -5.45
CA SER A 610 -5.01 -1.43 -5.91
C SER A 610 -4.02 -1.58 -4.76
N CYS A 611 -4.20 -0.85 -3.65
CA CYS A 611 -3.39 -0.98 -2.44
C CYS A 611 -4.15 -1.61 -1.28
N HIS A 612 -5.41 -1.19 -1.04
CA HIS A 612 -6.14 -1.55 0.17
C HIS A 612 -6.89 -2.90 0.11
N GLY A 613 -6.87 -3.59 -1.03
CA GLY A 613 -7.70 -4.79 -1.25
C GLY A 613 -9.20 -4.42 -1.29
N GLN A 614 -9.81 -4.21 -0.12
CA GLN A 614 -11.01 -3.40 0.01
C GLN A 614 -10.76 -2.31 1.04
N LEU A 615 -10.88 -1.07 0.57
CA LEU A 615 -10.71 0.12 1.37
C LEU A 615 -11.50 0.05 2.69
N GLY A 616 -10.86 0.43 3.79
CA GLY A 616 -11.51 0.54 5.11
C GLY A 616 -11.64 -0.75 5.91
N VAL A 617 -11.27 -1.92 5.37
CA VAL A 617 -11.28 -3.15 6.18
C VAL A 617 -10.01 -3.31 7.00
N GLU A 618 -8.85 -3.04 6.41
CA GLU A 618 -7.56 -3.07 7.10
C GLU A 618 -6.62 -2.08 6.36
N PRO A 619 -6.21 -0.94 6.94
CA PRO A 619 -6.64 -0.42 8.24
C PRO A 619 -8.15 -0.20 8.30
N SER A 620 -8.74 -0.52 9.45
CA SER A 620 -10.19 -0.40 9.65
C SER A 620 -10.58 1.07 9.81
N PHE A 621 -11.51 1.57 9.00
CA PHE A 621 -12.13 2.87 9.20
C PHE A 621 -13.63 2.77 8.92
N HIS A 622 -14.46 3.51 9.66
CA HIS A 622 -15.92 3.24 9.74
C HIS A 622 -16.21 1.75 9.88
N SER A 623 -15.30 1.09 10.58
CA SER A 623 -15.27 -0.34 10.81
C SER A 623 -15.19 -1.24 9.57
N GLY A 624 -14.93 -0.74 8.36
CA GLY A 624 -15.04 -1.50 7.10
C GLY A 624 -16.17 -1.04 6.19
N ALA A 625 -17.07 -0.20 6.72
CA ALA A 625 -18.18 0.35 6.00
C ALA A 625 -17.74 1.61 5.22
N ARG A 626 -18.57 2.10 4.29
CA ARG A 626 -18.27 3.31 3.48
C ARG A 626 -16.92 3.21 2.74
N ASN A 627 -16.68 2.03 2.17
CA ASN A 627 -15.44 1.58 1.55
C ASN A 627 -15.30 1.97 0.05
N ASN A 628 -15.91 3.09 -0.34
CA ASN A 628 -15.93 3.56 -1.72
C ASN A 628 -15.38 4.99 -1.75
N GLY A 629 -14.23 5.16 -2.42
CA GLY A 629 -13.52 6.44 -2.49
C GLY A 629 -14.41 7.56 -3.05
N GLU A 630 -15.20 7.27 -4.08
CA GLU A 630 -16.10 8.21 -4.73
C GLU A 630 -17.19 8.76 -3.78
N GLY A 631 -17.54 7.98 -2.76
CA GLY A 631 -18.56 8.30 -1.77
C GLY A 631 -18.03 9.04 -0.54
N CYS A 632 -16.72 9.10 -0.31
CA CYS A 632 -16.13 9.69 0.90
C CYS A 632 -16.54 11.16 1.06
N ALA A 633 -16.51 11.94 -0.02
CA ALA A 633 -16.93 13.35 -0.05
C ALA A 633 -18.36 13.60 0.43
N ALA A 634 -19.24 12.59 0.46
CA ALA A 634 -20.59 12.78 1.00
C ALA A 634 -20.55 13.14 2.49
N CYS A 635 -19.64 12.54 3.26
CA CYS A 635 -19.46 12.82 4.69
C CYS A 635 -18.24 13.72 4.93
N HIS A 636 -17.14 13.46 4.24
CA HIS A 636 -15.91 14.26 4.27
C HIS A 636 -16.03 15.47 3.34
N THR A 637 -17.07 16.28 3.56
CA THR A 637 -17.36 17.50 2.80
C THR A 637 -16.36 18.60 3.12
N ALA A 638 -16.41 19.71 2.37
CA ALA A 638 -15.63 20.91 2.67
C ALA A 638 -15.94 21.51 4.06
N ASN A 639 -17.06 21.15 4.68
CA ASN A 639 -17.48 21.70 5.97
C ASN A 639 -16.98 20.90 7.17
N TYR A 640 -16.35 19.74 6.96
CA TYR A 640 -15.98 18.85 8.05
C TYR A 640 -14.62 19.21 8.65
N SER A 641 -14.63 19.60 9.93
CA SER A 641 -13.42 19.89 10.73
C SER A 641 -13.47 19.23 12.11
N THR A 642 -12.29 19.00 12.70
CA THR A 642 -12.13 18.35 14.01
C THR A 642 -12.18 19.34 15.17
N GLY A 643 -12.64 18.89 16.35
CA GLY A 643 -12.71 19.67 17.60
C GLY A 643 -11.97 19.01 18.77
N HIS A 644 -12.15 19.54 19.99
CA HIS A 644 -11.58 18.98 21.23
C HIS A 644 -12.53 18.02 21.99
N GLY A 645 -13.73 17.74 21.49
CA GLY A 645 -14.75 16.96 22.22
C GLY A 645 -15.40 15.86 21.39
N GLY A 646 -15.30 14.62 21.88
CA GLY A 646 -16.09 13.47 21.42
C GLY A 646 -15.27 12.20 21.11
N PRO A 647 -15.86 10.99 21.23
CA PRO A 647 -15.27 9.77 20.68
C PRO A 647 -15.26 9.86 19.14
N GLY A 648 -14.14 10.33 18.57
CA GLY A 648 -13.98 10.60 17.13
C GLY A 648 -13.43 12.00 16.80
N ASP A 649 -13.44 12.92 17.77
CA ASP A 649 -12.92 14.29 17.69
C ASP A 649 -11.75 14.45 18.68
N LYS A 650 -10.69 13.66 18.46
CA LYS A 650 -9.43 13.81 19.21
C LYS A 650 -8.45 14.61 18.36
N GLY A 651 -8.05 15.79 18.87
CA GLY A 651 -7.01 16.60 18.25
C GLY A 651 -7.52 17.66 17.27
N GLY A 652 -8.32 18.61 17.73
CA GLY A 652 -9.02 19.57 16.87
C GLY A 652 -8.16 20.40 15.88
N GLY A 653 -8.83 21.16 15.01
CA GLY A 653 -8.18 22.12 14.10
C GLY A 653 -7.64 21.50 12.81
N TRP A 654 -8.11 20.31 12.45
CA TRP A 654 -7.88 19.70 11.15
C TRP A 654 -9.11 19.83 10.26
N ASN A 655 -8.91 20.31 9.04
CA ASN A 655 -9.82 20.11 7.93
C ASN A 655 -9.74 18.65 7.48
N VAL A 656 -10.86 17.94 7.55
CA VAL A 656 -10.97 16.52 7.21
C VAL A 656 -11.91 16.31 6.02
N SER A 657 -12.00 17.31 5.14
CA SER A 657 -12.55 17.11 3.79
C SER A 657 -11.72 16.09 3.03
N GLU A 658 -12.36 15.32 2.14
CA GLU A 658 -11.72 14.19 1.44
C GLU A 658 -10.40 14.61 0.77
N LYS A 659 -10.40 15.75 0.07
CA LYS A 659 -9.24 16.28 -0.66
C LYS A 659 -8.03 16.58 0.26
N ASN A 660 -8.25 17.08 1.48
CA ASN A 660 -7.16 17.41 2.38
C ASN A 660 -6.73 16.18 3.19
N MET A 661 -7.71 15.43 3.70
CA MET A 661 -7.50 14.24 4.51
C MET A 661 -6.70 13.17 3.76
N VAL A 662 -7.15 12.78 2.56
CA VAL A 662 -6.50 11.71 1.79
C VAL A 662 -5.07 12.10 1.42
N HIS A 663 -4.86 13.34 0.97
CA HIS A 663 -3.51 13.85 0.69
C HIS A 663 -2.63 13.87 1.95
N SER A 664 -3.16 14.33 3.09
CA SER A 664 -2.39 14.45 4.34
C SER A 664 -1.95 13.10 4.90
N ILE A 665 -2.82 12.09 4.83
CA ILE A 665 -2.52 10.72 5.26
C ILE A 665 -1.41 10.10 4.40
N HIS A 666 -1.52 10.20 3.07
CA HIS A 666 -0.58 9.54 2.17
C HIS A 666 0.71 10.34 1.97
N ALA A 667 0.73 11.63 2.33
CA ALA A 667 1.91 12.47 2.29
C ALA A 667 2.67 12.55 3.62
N SER A 668 2.36 11.72 4.61
CA SER A 668 2.97 11.77 5.96
C SER A 668 4.50 11.86 5.94
N GLY A 669 5.18 11.11 5.06
CA GLY A 669 6.65 11.17 4.93
C GLY A 669 7.22 12.43 4.25
N LYS A 670 6.38 13.25 3.60
CA LYS A 670 6.76 14.51 2.92
C LYS A 670 6.43 15.76 3.74
N ARG A 671 5.39 15.69 4.58
CA ARG A 671 4.89 16.83 5.34
C ARG A 671 5.91 17.29 6.40
N GLU A 672 6.09 18.61 6.54
CA GLU A 672 6.86 19.19 7.66
C GLU A 672 6.04 19.20 8.95
N GLN A 673 4.72 19.34 8.85
CA GLN A 673 3.81 19.26 9.98
C GLN A 673 3.02 17.96 9.92
N ALA A 674 3.30 17.08 10.88
CA ALA A 674 2.71 15.77 10.99
C ALA A 674 1.17 15.82 11.03
N PHE A 675 0.53 15.09 10.13
CA PHE A 675 -0.92 14.89 10.16
C PHE A 675 -1.25 13.79 11.18
N ASN A 676 -1.52 14.19 12.41
CA ASN A 676 -1.73 13.30 13.55
C ASN A 676 -3.21 13.19 13.96
N TRP A 677 -4.14 13.58 13.09
CA TRP A 677 -5.57 13.32 13.30
C TRP A 677 -5.80 11.84 13.65
N MET A 678 -6.76 11.57 14.54
CA MET A 678 -7.05 10.24 15.12
C MET A 678 -5.92 9.65 15.99
N ALA A 679 -4.97 10.47 16.46
CA ALA A 679 -4.04 10.02 17.49
C ALA A 679 -4.80 9.63 18.78
N THR A 680 -4.39 8.51 19.37
CA THR A 680 -4.91 7.98 20.63
C THR A 680 -3.78 7.85 21.65
N ALA A 681 -4.10 7.50 22.90
CA ALA A 681 -3.07 7.19 23.89
C ALA A 681 -2.22 5.98 23.47
N ASP A 682 -2.84 4.97 22.85
CA ASP A 682 -2.18 3.74 22.38
C ASP A 682 -1.44 3.95 21.05
N ASN A 683 -1.85 4.93 20.25
CA ASN A 683 -1.16 5.38 19.04
C ASN A 683 -1.06 6.91 19.01
N PRO A 684 -0.08 7.51 19.71
CA PRO A 684 0.10 8.96 19.75
C PRO A 684 0.59 9.55 18.43
N ASN A 685 0.96 8.69 17.47
CA ASN A 685 1.41 9.09 16.15
C ASN A 685 0.23 9.40 15.22
N GLY A 686 -0.93 8.76 15.42
CA GLY A 686 -2.07 8.87 14.51
C GLY A 686 -1.63 8.56 13.07
N PHE A 687 -2.11 9.33 12.10
CA PHE A 687 -1.74 9.13 10.69
C PHE A 687 -0.30 9.53 10.31
N LYS A 688 0.51 10.08 11.23
CA LYS A 688 1.87 10.52 10.90
C LYS A 688 2.83 9.36 10.58
N GLU A 689 2.51 8.15 11.00
CA GLU A 689 3.33 6.96 10.77
C GLU A 689 3.01 6.24 9.45
N VAL A 690 1.99 6.69 8.71
CA VAL A 690 1.61 6.08 7.44
C VAL A 690 2.74 6.22 6.43
N THR A 691 3.14 5.07 5.87
CA THR A 691 4.11 4.98 4.79
C THR A 691 3.38 4.76 3.46
N TYR A 692 3.76 5.52 2.43
CA TYR A 692 3.19 5.40 1.08
C TYR A 692 4.10 4.55 0.20
N PRO A 693 3.63 3.40 -0.33
CA PRO A 693 4.49 2.47 -1.06
C PRO A 693 4.84 2.93 -2.49
N GLY A 694 3.99 3.76 -3.10
CA GLY A 694 4.16 4.22 -4.48
C GLY A 694 4.97 5.51 -4.61
N VAL A 695 4.97 6.07 -5.82
CA VAL A 695 5.52 7.41 -6.06
C VAL A 695 4.45 8.45 -5.72
N LEU A 696 4.62 9.20 -4.63
CA LEU A 696 3.60 10.14 -4.13
C LEU A 696 3.17 11.19 -5.18
N SER A 697 4.06 11.58 -6.08
CA SER A 697 3.75 12.52 -7.15
C SER A 697 3.01 11.89 -8.34
N ASN A 698 2.80 10.57 -8.36
CA ASN A 698 1.96 9.92 -9.38
C ASN A 698 0.47 10.14 -9.06
N CYS A 699 -0.06 11.31 -9.44
CA CYS A 699 -1.44 11.70 -9.16
C CYS A 699 -2.47 10.65 -9.63
N GLU A 700 -2.21 10.02 -10.78
CA GLU A 700 -3.10 9.03 -11.39
C GLU A 700 -3.07 7.67 -10.68
N GLN A 701 -2.25 7.47 -9.64
CA GLN A 701 -2.38 6.33 -8.75
C GLN A 701 -3.75 6.33 -8.04
N CYS A 702 -4.30 7.51 -7.72
CA CYS A 702 -5.61 7.67 -7.09
C CYS A 702 -6.63 8.36 -8.01
N HIS A 703 -6.19 9.37 -8.76
CA HIS A 703 -7.06 10.16 -9.63
C HIS A 703 -7.42 9.43 -10.92
N VAL A 704 -8.65 9.62 -11.40
CA VAL A 704 -8.98 9.34 -12.80
C VAL A 704 -8.20 10.32 -13.72
N PRO A 705 -7.87 9.93 -14.97
CA PRO A 705 -6.98 10.73 -15.80
C PRO A 705 -7.38 12.21 -15.90
N GLY A 706 -6.43 13.10 -15.61
CA GLY A 706 -6.61 14.56 -15.65
C GLY A 706 -7.46 15.18 -14.53
N SER A 707 -8.10 14.41 -13.65
CA SER A 707 -9.00 14.96 -12.62
C SER A 707 -8.29 15.72 -11.49
N TYR A 708 -6.97 15.59 -11.38
CA TYR A 708 -6.13 16.34 -10.44
C TYR A 708 -5.80 17.76 -10.93
N ASP A 709 -6.00 18.04 -12.22
CA ASP A 709 -5.77 19.35 -12.82
C ASP A 709 -7.06 20.16 -12.80
N PHE A 710 -7.05 21.27 -12.03
CA PHE A 710 -8.17 22.19 -11.90
C PHE A 710 -8.49 22.97 -13.18
N SER A 711 -7.51 23.11 -14.07
CA SER A 711 -7.66 23.82 -15.35
C SER A 711 -8.03 22.90 -16.51
N ALA A 712 -7.94 21.58 -16.32
CA ALA A 712 -8.38 20.61 -17.30
C ALA A 712 -9.88 20.74 -17.56
N ALA A 713 -10.32 20.43 -18.79
CA ALA A 713 -11.70 20.60 -19.23
C ALA A 713 -12.73 19.95 -18.28
N ALA A 714 -12.38 18.82 -17.66
CA ALA A 714 -13.22 18.10 -16.71
C ALA A 714 -13.51 18.87 -15.41
N ASN A 715 -12.62 19.78 -14.98
CA ASN A 715 -12.71 20.49 -13.70
C ASN A 715 -12.85 22.00 -13.85
N LYS A 716 -12.46 22.58 -15.00
CA LYS A 716 -12.40 24.03 -15.20
C LYS A 716 -13.72 24.72 -14.89
N ALA A 717 -14.84 24.12 -15.31
CA ALA A 717 -16.18 24.65 -15.05
C ALA A 717 -16.60 24.58 -13.56
N ALA A 718 -15.98 23.69 -12.79
CA ALA A 718 -16.27 23.53 -11.37
C ALA A 718 -15.54 24.56 -10.49
N VAL A 719 -14.40 25.11 -10.94
CA VAL A 719 -13.52 25.99 -10.14
C VAL A 719 -14.27 27.16 -9.47
N PRO A 720 -15.13 27.93 -10.17
CA PRO A 720 -15.87 29.03 -9.55
C PRO A 720 -16.87 28.59 -8.47
N ASN A 721 -17.27 27.32 -8.51
CA ASN A 721 -18.30 26.74 -7.65
C ASN A 721 -17.72 25.82 -6.56
N LEU A 722 -16.39 25.77 -6.41
CA LEU A 722 -15.76 24.99 -5.35
C LEU A 722 -15.98 25.67 -3.99
N LEU A 723 -16.38 24.86 -3.00
CA LEU A 723 -16.56 25.34 -1.64
C LEU A 723 -15.22 25.53 -0.94
N TRP A 724 -15.15 26.58 -0.12
CA TRP A 724 -14.06 26.79 0.83
C TRP A 724 -14.09 25.72 1.90
N SER A 725 -12.91 25.22 2.25
CA SER A 725 -12.80 24.22 3.30
C SER A 725 -12.82 24.88 4.68
N THR A 726 -13.50 24.25 5.63
CA THR A 726 -13.53 24.66 7.02
C THR A 726 -12.43 23.91 7.76
N ASP A 727 -11.52 24.65 8.39
CA ASP A 727 -10.39 24.10 9.14
C ASP A 727 -10.70 23.98 10.64
N ALA A 728 -11.57 24.85 11.16
CA ALA A 728 -12.10 24.77 12.53
C ALA A 728 -13.46 25.48 12.64
N ASN A 729 -14.45 24.79 13.23
CA ASN A 729 -15.77 25.32 13.56
C ASN A 729 -16.31 24.83 14.92
N LYS A 730 -15.44 24.23 15.74
CA LYS A 730 -15.80 23.66 17.05
C LYS A 730 -15.13 24.43 18.18
N ASN A 731 -15.58 24.18 19.40
CA ASN A 731 -14.92 24.72 20.58
C ASN A 731 -13.53 24.09 20.76
N MET A 732 -12.49 24.94 20.81
CA MET A 732 -11.11 24.52 20.99
C MET A 732 -10.49 24.89 22.35
N THR A 733 -11.27 25.41 23.30
CA THR A 733 -10.75 25.96 24.57
C THR A 733 -10.47 24.90 25.65
N ASN A 734 -10.89 23.64 25.47
CA ASN A 734 -10.80 22.61 26.52
C ASN A 734 -9.35 22.09 26.71
N PRO A 735 -8.71 22.32 27.88
CA PRO A 735 -7.33 21.90 28.16
C PRO A 735 -7.18 20.42 28.57
N ASP A 736 -8.24 19.72 28.99
CA ASP A 736 -8.16 18.37 29.60
C ASP A 736 -7.99 17.23 28.57
N ALA A 737 -7.90 17.55 27.28
CA ALA A 737 -7.57 16.61 26.19
C ALA A 737 -6.22 16.98 25.52
N ALA A 738 -5.26 17.42 26.35
CA ALA A 738 -3.95 17.95 25.99
C ALA A 738 -3.30 17.29 24.75
N THR A 739 -3.04 18.09 23.71
CA THR A 739 -2.07 17.88 22.60
C THR A 739 -2.22 16.69 21.65
N LEU A 740 -2.88 15.59 22.01
CA LEU A 740 -2.97 14.41 21.16
C LEU A 740 -3.83 14.69 19.92
N GLY A 741 -3.18 14.62 18.76
CA GLY A 741 -3.80 14.86 17.46
C GLY A 741 -4.06 16.32 17.12
N LEU A 742 -3.75 17.27 18.01
CA LEU A 742 -4.00 18.70 17.78
C LEU A 742 -3.22 19.18 16.56
N SER A 743 -3.90 19.91 15.67
CA SER A 743 -3.23 20.52 14.52
C SER A 743 -2.19 21.55 14.96
N PRO A 744 -0.92 21.41 14.56
CA PRO A 744 0.13 22.39 14.87
C PRO A 744 -0.10 23.72 14.15
N TRP A 745 -1.00 23.78 13.16
CA TRP A 745 -1.30 25.01 12.43
C TRP A 745 -2.12 26.01 13.25
N VAL A 746 -2.90 25.53 14.23
CA VAL A 746 -3.65 26.39 15.15
C VAL A 746 -2.69 27.27 15.97
N THR A 747 -1.53 26.73 16.35
CA THR A 747 -0.50 27.45 17.10
C THR A 747 0.52 28.15 16.20
N THR A 748 1.00 27.48 15.15
CA THR A 748 2.05 27.99 14.23
C THR A 748 1.62 29.27 13.51
N LEU A 749 0.31 29.45 13.27
CA LEU A 749 -0.24 30.65 12.64
C LEU A 749 -0.78 31.68 13.65
N GLY A 750 -0.57 31.47 14.95
CA GLY A 750 -0.92 32.44 16.01
C GLY A 750 -2.41 32.60 16.27
N LEU A 751 -3.24 31.59 15.94
CA LEU A 751 -4.71 31.68 16.02
C LEU A 751 -5.25 31.32 17.41
N GLY A 752 -4.48 30.53 18.19
CA GLY A 752 -4.80 30.19 19.58
C GLY A 752 -5.91 29.14 19.74
N LEU A 753 -6.10 28.70 20.99
CA LEU A 753 -7.13 27.74 21.41
C LEU A 753 -8.41 28.48 21.82
N ILE A 754 -9.28 28.81 20.84
CA ILE A 754 -10.51 29.59 21.05
C ILE A 754 -11.78 28.84 20.63
N ASP A 755 -12.95 29.33 21.02
CA ASP A 755 -14.22 28.72 20.63
C ASP A 755 -14.71 29.21 19.26
N TYR A 756 -14.49 28.39 18.23
CA TYR A 756 -14.93 28.67 16.85
C TYR A 756 -16.40 28.28 16.59
N SER A 757 -17.10 27.68 17.55
CA SER A 757 -18.50 27.26 17.36
C SER A 757 -19.51 28.39 17.55
N THR A 758 -19.06 29.54 18.05
CA THR A 758 -19.89 30.70 18.38
C THR A 758 -20.52 31.38 17.17
N SER A 759 -19.87 31.33 15.99
CA SER A 759 -20.40 31.94 14.77
C SER A 759 -19.71 31.36 13.53
N PRO A 760 -20.45 31.09 12.41
CA PRO A 760 -19.84 30.71 11.14
C PRO A 760 -18.81 31.71 10.60
N ASN A 761 -18.92 32.98 10.98
CA ASN A 761 -17.97 34.05 10.62
C ASN A 761 -16.69 34.00 11.47
N ALA A 762 -16.71 33.32 12.62
CA ALA A 762 -15.53 33.07 13.44
C ALA A 762 -14.73 31.84 12.96
N ASN A 763 -15.34 30.93 12.20
CA ASN A 763 -14.69 29.71 11.71
C ASN A 763 -13.38 30.01 10.97
N LEU A 764 -12.42 29.08 11.07
CA LEU A 764 -11.24 29.08 10.22
C LEU A 764 -11.55 28.41 8.90
N VAL A 765 -11.10 29.02 7.80
CA VAL A 765 -11.31 28.54 6.44
C VAL A 765 -10.04 28.62 5.59
N SER A 766 -9.99 27.74 4.60
CA SER A 766 -8.97 27.66 3.57
C SER A 766 -9.62 27.68 2.18
N SER A 767 -9.02 28.40 1.24
CA SER A 767 -9.54 28.51 -0.11
C SER A 767 -9.40 27.20 -0.89
N PRO A 768 -10.23 26.97 -1.93
CA PRO A 768 -10.49 25.62 -2.42
C PRO A 768 -9.29 24.89 -3.04
N ILE A 769 -8.48 25.54 -3.89
CA ILE A 769 -7.29 24.96 -4.53
C ILE A 769 -6.16 24.85 -3.50
N SER A 770 -5.97 25.88 -2.68
CA SER A 770 -4.96 25.95 -1.62
C SER A 770 -5.08 24.78 -0.65
N SER A 771 -6.31 24.46 -0.20
CA SER A 771 -6.56 23.33 0.69
C SER A 771 -6.17 21.98 0.07
N ALA A 772 -6.33 21.79 -1.25
CA ALA A 772 -5.92 20.56 -1.92
C ALA A 772 -4.39 20.40 -1.96
N CYS A 773 -3.67 21.51 -2.23
CA CYS A 773 -2.21 21.52 -2.30
C CYS A 773 -1.57 21.38 -0.92
N PHE A 774 -2.14 22.05 0.07
CA PHE A 774 -1.67 22.07 1.46
C PHE A 774 -1.69 20.69 2.15
N GLY A 775 -2.52 19.77 1.65
CA GLY A 775 -2.51 18.38 2.10
C GLY A 775 -1.13 17.69 1.95
N CYS A 776 -0.29 18.12 1.01
CA CYS A 776 1.08 17.61 0.86
C CYS A 776 2.17 18.69 0.97
N HIS A 777 1.82 19.96 0.70
CA HIS A 777 2.76 21.08 0.64
C HIS A 777 2.55 22.03 1.82
N ASP A 778 3.07 21.64 2.98
CA ASP A 778 2.85 22.33 4.24
C ASP A 778 4.14 22.95 4.83
N SER A 779 5.23 22.99 4.07
CA SER A 779 6.42 23.73 4.49
C SER A 779 6.14 25.21 4.66
N LYS A 780 6.91 25.90 5.52
CA LYS A 780 6.79 27.36 5.68
C LYS A 780 6.91 28.11 4.35
N ALA A 781 7.84 27.69 3.48
CA ALA A 781 8.02 28.28 2.15
C ALA A 781 6.81 28.02 1.23
N ALA A 782 6.24 26.81 1.24
CA ALA A 782 5.04 26.49 0.46
C ALA A 782 3.83 27.28 0.94
N VAL A 783 3.61 27.38 2.26
CA VAL A 783 2.53 28.18 2.84
C VAL A 783 2.65 29.65 2.47
N GLY A 784 3.85 30.23 2.59
CA GLY A 784 4.11 31.61 2.16
C GLY A 784 3.87 31.83 0.67
N HIS A 785 4.27 30.88 -0.18
CA HIS A 785 3.99 30.91 -1.62
C HIS A 785 2.48 30.87 -1.92
N ILE A 786 1.74 29.96 -1.28
CA ILE A 786 0.28 29.85 -1.44
C ILE A 786 -0.39 31.17 -1.07
N GLN A 787 -0.07 31.71 0.10
CA GLN A 787 -0.66 32.96 0.59
C GLN A 787 -0.28 34.18 -0.27
N GLY A 788 0.97 34.24 -0.74
CA GLY A 788 1.45 35.31 -1.63
C GLY A 788 0.76 35.34 -3.00
N ASN A 789 0.13 34.24 -3.43
CA ASN A 789 -0.57 34.12 -4.72
C ASN A 789 -2.11 34.13 -4.58
N GLY A 790 -2.61 34.73 -3.49
CA GLY A 790 -4.05 34.87 -3.22
C GLY A 790 -4.71 33.63 -2.62
N GLY A 791 -3.94 32.59 -2.30
CA GLY A 791 -4.43 31.46 -1.51
C GLY A 791 -4.72 31.85 -0.07
N THR A 792 -5.74 31.24 0.53
CA THR A 792 -6.05 31.40 1.95
C THR A 792 -5.87 30.07 2.65
N LEU A 793 -5.17 30.08 3.79
CA LEU A 793 -4.99 28.93 4.67
C LEU A 793 -5.25 29.37 6.11
N TYR A 794 -6.17 28.68 6.80
CA TYR A 794 -6.44 28.89 8.22
C TYR A 794 -6.72 30.37 8.59
N LYS A 795 -7.61 31.05 7.86
CA LYS A 795 -8.04 32.43 8.19
C LYS A 795 -9.46 32.46 8.72
N GLN A 796 -9.74 33.40 9.62
CA GLN A 796 -11.10 33.64 10.08
C GLN A 796 -12.00 34.04 8.92
N ALA A 797 -13.15 33.40 8.76
CA ALA A 797 -14.04 33.59 7.63
C ALA A 797 -14.43 35.08 7.46
N SER A 798 -14.72 35.80 8.53
CA SER A 798 -15.02 37.24 8.51
C SER A 798 -13.91 38.10 7.89
N SER A 799 -12.65 37.70 8.01
CA SER A 799 -11.50 38.48 7.50
C SER A 799 -11.35 38.39 5.97
N VAL A 800 -11.98 37.40 5.34
CA VAL A 800 -11.88 37.12 3.90
C VAL A 800 -13.24 37.12 3.20
N ALA A 801 -14.33 37.23 3.95
CA ALA A 801 -15.69 37.29 3.44
C ALA A 801 -16.09 38.69 2.95
N VAL A 802 -17.01 38.74 1.99
CA VAL A 802 -17.60 39.98 1.49
C VAL A 802 -18.39 40.66 2.63
N GLY A 803 -17.96 41.86 3.02
CA GLY A 803 -18.59 42.60 4.12
C GLY A 803 -18.55 41.88 5.47
N ALA A 804 -17.51 41.06 5.71
CA ALA A 804 -17.33 40.25 6.92
C ALA A 804 -18.44 39.22 7.20
N ASP A 805 -19.23 38.88 6.17
CA ASP A 805 -20.34 37.93 6.25
C ASP A 805 -20.14 36.81 5.25
N ARG A 806 -19.75 35.63 5.75
CA ARG A 806 -19.49 34.42 4.96
C ARG A 806 -20.68 34.04 4.06
N ALA A 807 -21.91 34.34 4.48
CA ALA A 807 -23.10 34.02 3.68
C ALA A 807 -23.13 34.78 2.33
N LYS A 808 -22.44 35.92 2.23
CA LYS A 808 -22.29 36.73 1.01
C LYS A 808 -21.14 36.28 0.11
N GLY A 809 -20.42 35.23 0.52
CA GLY A 809 -19.25 34.69 -0.18
C GLY A 809 -17.94 35.35 0.22
N PHE A 810 -16.87 34.97 -0.49
CA PHE A 810 -15.50 35.35 -0.16
C PHE A 810 -14.94 36.32 -1.20
N ALA A 811 -14.24 37.35 -0.73
CA ALA A 811 -13.68 38.42 -1.58
C ALA A 811 -12.30 38.05 -2.15
N VAL A 812 -11.65 37.00 -1.62
CA VAL A 812 -10.31 36.58 -2.01
C VAL A 812 -10.38 35.57 -3.15
N THR A 813 -9.56 35.79 -4.19
CA THR A 813 -9.49 34.91 -5.38
C THR A 813 -8.10 34.31 -5.52
N GLU A 814 -8.04 33.01 -5.78
CA GLU A 814 -6.79 32.28 -6.03
C GLU A 814 -6.26 32.54 -7.44
N THR A 815 -4.96 32.84 -7.57
CA THR A 815 -4.31 33.06 -8.89
C THR A 815 -3.51 31.84 -9.38
N CYS A 816 -3.65 30.69 -8.71
CA CYS A 816 -2.82 29.50 -8.92
C CYS A 816 -2.74 29.04 -10.38
N LEU A 817 -3.87 29.08 -11.11
CA LEU A 817 -3.98 28.51 -12.47
C LEU A 817 -3.27 29.35 -13.55
N VAL A 818 -2.79 30.54 -13.21
CA VAL A 818 -1.91 31.33 -14.09
C VAL A 818 -0.59 30.58 -14.33
N CYS A 819 -0.07 29.92 -13.28
CA CYS A 819 1.21 29.22 -13.32
C CYS A 819 1.06 27.70 -13.31
N HIS A 820 0.03 27.17 -12.65
CA HIS A 820 -0.17 25.74 -12.45
C HIS A 820 -1.19 25.09 -13.40
N GLY A 821 -1.84 25.89 -14.26
CA GLY A 821 -2.75 25.34 -15.26
C GLY A 821 -2.04 24.56 -16.37
N THR A 822 -2.82 23.83 -17.18
CA THR A 822 -2.33 23.01 -18.28
C THR A 822 -1.46 23.85 -19.23
N GLY A 823 -0.24 23.40 -19.50
CA GLY A 823 0.71 24.06 -20.41
C GLY A 823 1.33 25.35 -19.88
N ARG A 824 1.15 25.67 -18.58
CA ARG A 824 1.78 26.83 -17.94
C ARG A 824 3.17 26.49 -17.40
N ALA A 825 3.90 27.53 -16.97
CA ALA A 825 5.30 27.42 -16.57
C ALA A 825 5.55 26.40 -15.44
N ALA A 826 4.56 26.18 -14.57
CA ALA A 826 4.59 25.22 -13.47
C ALA A 826 3.36 24.28 -13.52
N ASP A 827 2.98 23.86 -14.73
CA ASP A 827 1.93 22.86 -14.99
C ASP A 827 1.97 21.69 -13.99
N ILE A 828 0.82 21.36 -13.39
CA ILE A 828 0.72 20.36 -12.32
C ILE A 828 1.29 19.01 -12.78
N LYS A 829 0.90 18.53 -13.96
CA LYS A 829 1.34 17.23 -14.50
C LYS A 829 2.85 17.23 -14.74
N ALA A 830 3.37 18.29 -15.34
CA ALA A 830 4.80 18.43 -15.63
C ALA A 830 5.64 18.50 -14.36
N MET A 831 5.16 19.19 -13.31
CA MET A 831 5.90 19.32 -12.05
C MET A 831 5.90 18.02 -11.22
N HIS A 832 4.85 17.22 -11.34
CA HIS A 832 4.72 15.95 -10.61
C HIS A 832 5.31 14.73 -11.35
N ALA A 833 5.67 14.91 -12.63
CA ALA A 833 6.39 13.91 -13.45
C ALA A 833 7.93 14.02 -13.41
N LYS A 834 8.47 14.99 -12.65
CA LYS A 834 9.90 15.32 -12.56
C LYS A 834 10.67 14.43 -11.60
#